data_AF-A0A438C9M6-F1
#
_entry.id   AF-A0A438C9M6-F1
#
_cell.length_a   1.000
_cell.length_b   1.000
_cell.length_c   1.000
_cell.angle_alpha   90.00
_cell.angle_beta   90.00
_cell.angle_gamma   90.00
#
_symmetry.space_group_name_H-M   'P 1'
#
loop_
_entity.id
_entity.type
_entity.pdbx_description
1 polymer ?
#
loop_
_entity_poly.entity_id
_entity_poly.type
_entity_poly.pdbx_seq_one_letter_code
_entity_poly.pdbx_strand_id
1 'polypeptide(L)'
;MEDRWRGGGGYRGRDGGLHREEAAVITRAIATEEALEEVEGLGTAEGTRKTHRRHQCTGGEGLPKWVTTETTTTMAEAVIGMVAMVAGGGGALASALEILRRGALFLRRRRGARFLRRRPPGALFLRSRPRGAILLRSRPRGAIFLRRRPPGAHFLRRRRLGARCLPCPLLSSPGEMEPSKLLGSLTPTSSLERMDRVLPIRRPDKGGTNAIQSTMVRVNHFPVKFNSEKIILHYDVDIKPEVLPKHGRTLKLSKSNRCMIKEKLFSDDPSRFPLSRTAFDGEKNIFSVVELPTGKFKVEFSESEDMKICSYIFTIKLVNQLELRKLKDYLSGKLFSIPREILQGMDVVMKENPARHMISVGRSFYPTLFSLDDDLGHGIVASRGFLHSLKPTAQGLTLCLDYSVLAFRKPIPVIDFLEEHVNGFKLNDLRRVRKEVEVALKGLKVRVIHRLCKQKYTISGLSGEDTRYLSFIAEDLEGKSPAKKVGIIDYFREKYGKDIKYKDIPCLDLGKNNRKNYVPMEFCILTEGQRFLKENLDRNGAQKLKNLSLVAPKVRENNICEMVRSKTGPCGGDMINNFGIEVNMRMTTVAGRVIMAPELKLGGAHNGRMSKITVDRNRCHWNFVGKSVVEGKHIDRWAVLDFSAYEGFNRLNPDHFIPKFIRRCASLGIRMDEPLLYQSSRMNAFSNVAMLRELLLGVAGRAHDSTKNQLQILVCVMARKDPGYNYLKWFCETNIGIVTQCCLSSPANKANDQYLANLALKMNAKLGGSNVELIDRLPHFENEGYVMFVGADVNHPGAWNSASPSIAAVVATVNWPAVNRYAARVRPQLHRTEKILNFGDMCLELIETYARVNRAKPDKIVVFRDGVSEGQFDMVLNEELVDLKGAIQRGNYNPTITLIITQKRHQTRLFPESKRERGQDRSFNENVSPGTVVDTTVVHPFEFDFYLCSHYGGIGTSKPTHYHVLYDEHRFSSDQLQKLIYNLCFTFVRCTNLSPLFLLYTMPTLLHTEDGSTMTPWSWSAQLQLLQPLQLHLMRDFTACTGIWKIRFMIRCHAVPPVSASVARHDNVSGCISG
;
A
#
# COMPACT_ATOMS: atom_id res chain seq x y z
N MET A 1 -63.79 -12.04 11.24
CA MET A 1 -63.26 -10.66 11.11
C MET A 1 -62.20 -10.69 10.00
N GLU A 2 -62.49 -10.55 8.70
CA GLU A 2 -63.53 -9.75 7.99
C GLU A 2 -63.31 -8.23 8.18
N ASP A 3 -63.48 -7.31 7.22
CA ASP A 3 -63.98 -7.30 5.81
C ASP A 3 -63.36 -6.03 5.11
N ARG A 4 -63.24 -5.74 3.79
CA ARG A 4 -63.79 -6.18 2.47
C ARG A 4 -62.67 -6.25 1.40
N TRP A 5 -62.75 -6.86 0.21
CA TRP A 5 -63.80 -7.26 -0.77
C TRP A 5 -64.17 -6.26 -1.90
N ARG A 6 -64.32 -6.82 -3.13
CA ARG A 6 -64.70 -6.22 -4.44
C ARG A 6 -63.60 -5.37 -5.12
N GLY A 7 -63.32 -5.46 -6.43
CA GLY A 7 -63.78 -6.32 -7.55
C GLY A 7 -63.31 -5.70 -8.91
N GLY A 8 -63.34 -6.34 -10.09
CA GLY A 8 -63.63 -7.72 -10.48
C GLY A 8 -63.77 -7.87 -12.03
N GLY A 9 -63.34 -9.01 -12.61
CA GLY A 9 -63.38 -9.33 -14.07
C GLY A 9 -62.18 -8.79 -14.89
N GLY A 10 -61.75 -9.36 -16.02
CA GLY A 10 -62.12 -10.56 -16.82
C GLY A 10 -61.54 -10.42 -18.25
N TYR A 11 -61.34 -11.43 -19.11
CA TYR A 11 -61.54 -12.89 -19.05
C TYR A 11 -60.84 -13.58 -20.27
N ARG A 12 -60.42 -14.86 -20.18
CA ARG A 12 -59.79 -15.70 -21.26
C ARG A 12 -58.38 -15.22 -21.70
N GLY A 13 -57.39 -16.04 -22.06
CA GLY A 13 -57.14 -17.50 -22.11
C GLY A 13 -55.64 -17.72 -22.51
N ARG A 14 -55.06 -18.91 -22.70
CA ARG A 14 -55.49 -20.33 -22.57
C ARG A 14 -54.22 -21.22 -22.43
N ASP A 15 -54.39 -22.45 -21.93
CA ASP A 15 -53.57 -23.69 -22.04
C ASP A 15 -52.02 -23.73 -21.92
N GLY A 16 -51.54 -24.59 -21.00
CA GLY A 16 -50.30 -25.40 -21.14
C GLY A 16 -49.00 -24.84 -20.52
N GLY A 17 -48.34 -25.48 -19.55
CA GLY A 17 -48.73 -26.61 -18.71
C GLY A 17 -47.54 -27.33 -18.05
N LEU A 18 -47.65 -27.65 -16.74
CA LEU A 18 -46.79 -28.55 -15.95
C LEU A 18 -45.30 -28.09 -15.74
N HIS A 19 -44.64 -28.28 -14.60
CA HIS A 19 -44.97 -28.97 -13.34
C HIS A 19 -44.58 -28.11 -12.11
N ARG A 20 -45.28 -28.28 -10.98
CA ARG A 20 -44.80 -27.94 -9.60
C ARG A 20 -43.96 -29.15 -9.07
N GLU A 21 -43.34 -29.20 -7.88
CA GLU A 21 -43.70 -28.89 -6.47
C GLU A 21 -42.36 -28.82 -5.63
N GLU A 22 -42.24 -28.41 -4.36
CA GLU A 22 -43.16 -27.88 -3.33
C GLU A 22 -42.40 -26.93 -2.34
N ALA A 23 -42.98 -26.55 -1.18
CA ALA A 23 -42.40 -25.56 -0.26
C ALA A 23 -42.75 -25.75 1.26
N ALA A 24 -42.08 -24.96 2.12
CA ALA A 24 -42.22 -24.86 3.60
C ALA A 24 -41.62 -26.06 4.39
N VAL A 25 -41.43 -26.05 5.73
CA VAL A 25 -41.91 -25.20 6.87
C VAL A 25 -40.73 -24.85 7.83
N ILE A 26 -40.92 -23.92 8.76
CA ILE A 26 -39.97 -23.47 9.81
C ILE A 26 -40.56 -23.70 11.23
N THR A 27 -39.81 -24.21 12.22
CA THR A 27 -39.69 -23.69 13.63
C THR A 27 -39.18 -24.69 14.72
N ARG A 28 -38.13 -24.28 15.46
CA ARG A 28 -37.62 -24.55 16.85
C ARG A 28 -38.16 -25.68 17.77
N ALA A 29 -37.20 -26.41 18.41
CA ALA A 29 -36.96 -26.64 19.87
C ALA A 29 -35.71 -27.58 20.01
N ILE A 30 -34.83 -27.72 21.03
CA ILE A 30 -34.40 -27.13 22.33
C ILE A 30 -34.16 -28.29 23.35
N ALA A 31 -32.99 -28.33 24.02
CA ALA A 31 -32.58 -29.23 25.16
C ALA A 31 -32.46 -30.75 24.87
N THR A 32 -31.71 -31.61 25.60
CA THR A 32 -30.70 -31.55 26.73
C THR A 32 -29.65 -32.67 26.46
N GLU A 33 -28.34 -32.52 26.69
CA GLU A 33 -27.51 -32.72 27.92
C GLU A 33 -27.35 -34.17 28.49
N GLU A 34 -26.06 -34.57 28.65
CA GLU A 34 -25.47 -35.54 29.61
C GLU A 34 -25.77 -37.07 29.52
N ALA A 35 -24.90 -38.02 29.95
CA ALA A 35 -23.44 -38.07 30.20
C ALA A 35 -22.92 -39.52 30.48
N LEU A 36 -21.60 -39.80 30.32
CA LEU A 36 -20.77 -40.92 30.89
C LEU A 36 -21.23 -42.38 30.56
N GLU A 37 -20.48 -43.50 30.72
CA GLU A 37 -19.08 -43.91 31.02
C GLU A 37 -18.80 -45.21 30.16
N GLU A 38 -17.60 -45.63 29.74
CA GLU A 38 -16.64 -46.55 30.44
C GLU A 38 -17.31 -47.81 31.09
N VAL A 39 -16.87 -49.09 31.00
CA VAL A 39 -15.55 -49.76 30.89
C VAL A 39 -15.69 -51.21 30.30
N GLU A 40 -14.65 -51.75 29.62
CA GLU A 40 -14.36 -53.21 29.32
C GLU A 40 -15.44 -54.12 28.64
N GLY A 41 -15.12 -55.31 28.07
CA GLY A 41 -13.84 -55.97 27.78
C GLY A 41 -14.01 -57.46 27.36
N LEU A 42 -13.02 -58.06 26.68
CA LEU A 42 -12.92 -59.48 26.24
C LEU A 42 -13.99 -59.96 25.22
N GLY A 43 -13.76 -60.96 24.35
CA GLY A 43 -12.53 -61.66 23.98
C GLY A 43 -12.80 -63.01 23.26
N THR A 44 -11.87 -63.49 22.41
CA THR A 44 -11.75 -64.88 21.88
C THR A 44 -12.89 -65.46 21.01
N ALA A 45 -12.70 -66.47 20.13
CA ALA A 45 -11.52 -67.03 19.43
C ALA A 45 -11.96 -67.97 18.26
N GLU A 46 -11.00 -68.73 17.71
CA GLU A 46 -11.10 -69.88 16.79
C GLU A 46 -11.32 -69.61 15.27
N GLY A 47 -10.61 -70.30 14.36
CA GLY A 47 -9.46 -71.20 14.61
C GLY A 47 -8.90 -71.98 13.41
N THR A 48 -7.76 -72.65 13.64
CA THR A 48 -7.15 -73.75 12.84
C THR A 48 -6.44 -73.38 11.50
N ARG A 49 -5.35 -74.05 11.05
CA ARG A 49 -4.47 -75.10 11.63
C ARG A 49 -3.13 -75.26 10.86
N LYS A 50 -2.03 -75.61 11.58
CA LYS A 50 -0.83 -76.40 11.14
C LYS A 50 0.15 -75.77 10.08
N THR A 51 1.47 -76.02 10.02
CA THR A 51 2.44 -76.77 10.89
C THR A 51 3.92 -76.39 10.62
N HIS A 52 4.76 -76.38 11.68
CA HIS A 52 6.22 -76.71 11.70
C HIS A 52 7.24 -75.82 10.90
N ARG A 53 8.55 -75.74 11.24
CA ARG A 53 9.40 -76.29 12.34
C ARG A 53 10.70 -75.46 12.51
N ARG A 54 11.25 -75.41 13.75
CA ARG A 54 12.66 -75.08 14.17
C ARG A 54 13.18 -73.66 13.82
N HIS A 55 13.65 -72.82 14.76
CA HIS A 55 14.72 -72.90 15.79
C HIS A 55 16.13 -72.59 15.28
N GLN A 56 16.65 -71.37 15.59
CA GLN A 56 17.72 -71.16 16.58
C GLN A 56 17.95 -69.65 16.86
N CYS A 57 17.81 -69.28 18.15
CA CYS A 57 18.81 -68.65 19.05
C CYS A 57 19.58 -67.36 18.65
N THR A 58 19.87 -66.39 19.54
CA THR A 58 19.51 -66.14 20.96
C THR A 58 19.90 -64.72 21.39
N GLY A 59 19.14 -64.11 22.33
CA GLY A 59 19.54 -62.90 23.09
C GLY A 59 19.51 -61.57 22.32
N GLY A 60 19.56 -60.40 22.96
CA GLY A 60 19.58 -60.10 24.41
C GLY A 60 19.58 -58.57 24.64
N GLU A 61 19.07 -58.10 25.79
CA GLU A 61 18.98 -56.67 26.10
C GLU A 61 20.32 -56.05 26.56
N GLY A 62 20.54 -54.75 26.34
CA GLY A 62 21.70 -54.07 26.93
C GLY A 62 22.01 -52.64 26.44
N LEU A 63 21.82 -51.65 27.33
CA LEU A 63 22.59 -50.39 27.34
C LEU A 63 24.03 -50.69 27.84
N PRO A 64 25.11 -49.96 27.45
CA PRO A 64 25.18 -48.52 27.72
C PRO A 64 26.11 -47.62 26.85
N LYS A 65 26.03 -46.32 27.16
CA LYS A 65 27.10 -45.27 27.23
C LYS A 65 28.40 -45.36 26.38
N TRP A 66 28.68 -44.24 25.71
CA TRP A 66 29.97 -43.48 25.68
C TRP A 66 31.32 -44.23 25.69
N VAL A 67 32.08 -44.09 24.59
CA VAL A 67 33.53 -43.74 24.63
C VAL A 67 33.80 -42.63 23.60
N THR A 68 34.84 -41.83 23.85
CA THR A 68 35.28 -40.66 23.06
C THR A 68 36.07 -41.01 21.80
N THR A 69 36.13 -40.05 20.88
CA THR A 69 37.33 -39.81 20.05
C THR A 69 37.60 -38.31 20.00
N GLU A 70 38.73 -37.88 20.58
CA GLU A 70 39.36 -36.61 20.26
C GLU A 70 40.33 -36.82 19.10
N THR A 71 40.28 -35.97 18.07
CA THR A 71 41.45 -35.67 17.23
C THR A 71 41.22 -34.36 16.48
N THR A 72 41.41 -33.31 17.26
CA THR A 72 41.93 -31.99 16.89
C THR A 72 42.64 -31.83 15.52
N THR A 73 42.32 -30.70 14.87
CA THR A 73 43.28 -29.82 14.17
C THR A 73 43.97 -30.36 12.89
N THR A 74 43.37 -30.10 11.72
CA THR A 74 44.13 -30.09 10.43
C THR A 74 43.51 -29.29 9.25
N MET A 75 42.54 -28.38 9.48
CA MET A 75 41.93 -27.57 8.39
C MET A 75 41.86 -26.05 8.62
N ALA A 76 42.21 -25.54 9.81
CA ALA A 76 42.13 -24.09 10.08
C ALA A 76 43.26 -23.28 9.40
N GLU A 77 44.43 -23.88 9.24
CA GLU A 77 45.64 -23.16 8.78
C GLU A 77 45.72 -23.06 7.24
N ALA A 78 45.19 -24.07 6.53
CA ALA A 78 45.17 -24.10 5.06
C ALA A 78 44.40 -22.93 4.42
N VAL A 79 43.38 -22.40 5.10
CA VAL A 79 42.57 -21.27 4.60
C VAL A 79 43.22 -19.92 4.91
N ILE A 80 44.00 -19.81 5.99
CA ILE A 80 44.67 -18.56 6.38
C ILE A 80 45.81 -18.23 5.41
N GLY A 81 46.53 -19.25 4.91
CA GLY A 81 47.61 -19.07 3.93
C GLY A 81 47.14 -18.47 2.59
N MET A 82 45.97 -18.85 2.09
CA MET A 82 45.47 -18.34 0.79
C MET A 82 45.04 -16.86 0.83
N VAL A 83 44.58 -16.35 1.98
CA VAL A 83 44.12 -14.96 2.10
C VAL A 83 45.31 -13.97 2.18
N ALA A 84 46.48 -14.43 2.61
CA ALA A 84 47.67 -13.60 2.76
C ALA A 84 48.36 -13.21 1.43
N MET A 85 48.12 -13.96 0.34
CA MET A 85 48.78 -13.78 -0.97
C MET A 85 48.24 -12.61 -1.81
N VAL A 86 47.10 -12.00 -1.45
CA VAL A 86 46.37 -11.07 -2.34
C VAL A 86 46.32 -9.62 -1.81
N ALA A 87 46.78 -9.36 -0.57
CA ALA A 87 46.68 -8.05 0.08
C ALA A 87 48.06 -7.44 0.40
N GLY A 88 48.70 -6.83 -0.61
CA GLY A 88 49.98 -6.15 -0.46
C GLY A 88 49.90 -4.84 0.32
N GLY A 89 50.09 -4.93 1.65
CA GLY A 89 50.19 -3.78 2.57
C GLY A 89 48.83 -3.15 2.97
N GLY A 90 48.69 -2.56 4.16
CA GLY A 90 49.61 -2.50 5.30
C GLY A 90 49.18 -1.48 6.35
N GLY A 91 49.06 -1.88 7.62
CA GLY A 91 49.02 -0.93 8.75
C GLY A 91 47.67 -0.38 9.23
N ALA A 92 46.63 -1.21 9.43
CA ALA A 92 45.40 -0.77 10.14
C ALA A 92 44.68 -1.84 11.00
N LEU A 93 45.29 -3.03 11.20
CA LEU A 93 44.57 -4.22 11.71
C LEU A 93 44.94 -4.68 13.13
N ALA A 94 45.83 -3.96 13.83
CA ALA A 94 46.28 -4.33 15.18
C ALA A 94 45.26 -4.04 16.31
N SER A 95 44.26 -3.20 16.07
CA SER A 95 43.27 -2.80 17.10
C SER A 95 41.90 -3.47 16.96
N ALA A 96 41.70 -4.32 15.95
CA ALA A 96 40.41 -4.98 15.67
C ALA A 96 40.30 -6.39 16.25
N LEU A 97 41.41 -7.15 16.35
CA LEU A 97 41.38 -8.55 16.79
C LEU A 97 41.10 -8.72 18.29
N GLU A 98 41.51 -7.78 19.13
CA GLU A 98 41.36 -7.90 20.59
C GLU A 98 39.89 -7.87 21.05
N ILE A 99 39.02 -7.23 20.26
CA ILE A 99 37.58 -7.11 20.55
C ILE A 99 36.82 -8.41 20.23
N LEU A 100 37.32 -9.24 19.31
CA LEU A 100 36.65 -10.50 18.90
C LEU A 100 36.98 -11.70 19.79
N ARG A 101 37.98 -11.60 20.69
CA ARG A 101 38.43 -12.71 21.56
C ARG A 101 37.59 -12.93 22.84
N ARG A 102 36.53 -12.16 23.09
CA ARG A 102 35.72 -12.24 24.34
C ARG A 102 34.20 -12.44 24.12
N GLY A 103 33.80 -13.15 23.06
CA GLY A 103 32.40 -13.12 22.58
C GLY A 103 31.73 -14.44 22.17
N ALA A 104 32.20 -15.62 22.60
CA ALA A 104 31.63 -16.90 22.17
C ALA A 104 31.36 -17.87 23.34
N LEU A 105 30.08 -18.17 23.61
CA LEU A 105 29.64 -19.32 24.41
C LEU A 105 28.18 -19.67 24.08
N PHE A 106 27.94 -20.92 23.67
CA PHE A 106 26.61 -21.46 23.33
C PHE A 106 25.76 -21.73 24.58
N LEU A 107 24.43 -21.72 24.43
CA LEU A 107 23.60 -22.74 25.10
C LEU A 107 22.23 -22.99 24.44
N ARG A 108 22.00 -24.27 24.13
CA ARG A 108 20.75 -24.92 23.67
C ARG A 108 19.78 -25.05 24.86
N ARG A 109 18.45 -25.04 24.65
CA ARG A 109 17.49 -25.26 25.76
C ARG A 109 16.30 -26.18 25.43
N ARG A 110 16.21 -27.29 26.17
CA ARG A 110 14.95 -28.03 26.44
C ARG A 110 14.45 -27.67 27.87
N ARG A 111 13.39 -28.34 28.35
CA ARG A 111 12.55 -27.91 29.49
C ARG A 111 13.13 -28.24 30.87
N GLY A 112 12.78 -27.40 31.87
CA GLY A 112 12.40 -27.84 33.23
C GLY A 112 13.46 -27.89 34.35
N ALA A 113 13.39 -26.94 35.31
CA ALA A 113 13.76 -27.09 36.73
C ALA A 113 13.44 -25.79 37.54
N ARG A 114 13.26 -25.91 38.86
CA ARG A 114 13.36 -24.83 39.89
C ARG A 114 14.72 -25.02 40.61
N PHE A 115 15.36 -24.07 41.34
CA PHE A 115 14.85 -23.21 42.41
C PHE A 115 15.83 -22.05 42.79
N LEU A 116 15.33 -21.12 43.61
CA LEU A 116 16.06 -20.25 44.58
C LEU A 116 17.07 -19.16 44.10
N ARG A 117 17.51 -18.34 45.07
CA ARG A 117 18.11 -16.99 44.91
C ARG A 117 19.57 -16.93 45.38
N ARG A 118 20.39 -16.11 44.70
CA ARG A 118 21.20 -15.03 45.32
C ARG A 118 21.59 -13.98 44.25
N ARG A 119 22.05 -12.79 44.66
CA ARG A 119 22.53 -11.68 43.80
C ARG A 119 23.86 -11.15 44.31
N PRO A 120 24.79 -10.79 43.43
CA PRO A 120 25.74 -9.69 43.62
C PRO A 120 25.24 -8.38 42.96
N PRO A 121 25.79 -7.21 43.31
CA PRO A 121 25.44 -5.90 42.74
C PRO A 121 26.34 -5.49 41.54
N GLY A 122 25.96 -4.41 40.84
CA GLY A 122 26.90 -3.62 40.02
C GLY A 122 27.02 -3.97 38.53
N ALA A 123 25.96 -3.80 37.74
CA ALA A 123 26.08 -3.76 36.26
C ALA A 123 25.02 -2.85 35.61
N LEU A 124 25.44 -1.92 34.74
CA LEU A 124 24.56 -0.98 34.05
C LEU A 124 23.98 -1.61 32.76
N PHE A 125 22.71 -1.99 32.76
CA PHE A 125 22.07 -2.59 31.58
C PHE A 125 21.31 -1.59 30.71
N LEU A 126 21.84 -1.32 29.50
CA LEU A 126 21.13 -0.64 28.41
C LEU A 126 20.04 -1.55 27.82
N ARG A 127 18.96 -1.72 28.57
CA ARG A 127 17.88 -2.67 28.27
C ARG A 127 16.86 -2.03 27.31
N SER A 128 16.99 -2.29 26.01
CA SER A 128 16.03 -1.89 24.99
C SER A 128 14.63 -2.47 25.28
N ARG A 129 13.71 -1.63 25.78
CA ARG A 129 12.32 -2.03 26.04
C ARG A 129 11.50 -2.02 24.74
N PRO A 130 10.63 -3.01 24.50
CA PRO A 130 9.57 -2.86 23.52
C PRO A 130 8.60 -1.75 23.96
N ARG A 131 8.42 -0.76 23.07
CA ARG A 131 7.30 0.20 23.06
C ARG A 131 6.76 0.17 21.61
N GLY A 132 5.46 0.21 21.32
CA GLY A 132 4.31 0.39 22.19
C GLY A 132 3.36 1.42 21.57
N ALA A 133 2.13 1.00 21.23
CA ALA A 133 1.01 1.82 20.72
C ALA A 133 1.34 2.78 19.54
N ILE A 134 1.20 2.29 18.30
CA ILE A 134 1.24 3.16 17.11
C ILE A 134 -0.11 3.86 16.92
N LEU A 135 -0.18 5.13 17.30
CA LEU A 135 -1.32 5.99 16.98
C LEU A 135 -1.27 6.41 15.51
N LEU A 136 -2.32 6.14 14.73
CA LEU A 136 -2.41 6.56 13.33
C LEU A 136 -2.26 8.08 13.19
N ARG A 137 -1.18 8.52 12.55
CA ARG A 137 -0.93 9.94 12.22
C ARG A 137 -0.42 10.08 10.79
N SER A 138 -1.32 10.38 9.86
CA SER A 138 -0.98 11.19 8.70
C SER A 138 -0.67 12.62 9.19
N ARG A 139 0.59 13.05 9.13
CA ARG A 139 0.93 14.48 9.31
C ARG A 139 0.64 15.23 8.00
N PRO A 140 0.29 16.52 8.05
CA PRO A 140 0.34 17.36 6.86
C PRO A 140 1.78 17.41 6.31
N ARG A 141 1.92 17.32 4.98
CA ARG A 141 3.14 17.73 4.25
C ARG A 141 2.84 19.13 3.70
N GLY A 142 3.65 20.11 4.09
CA GLY A 142 3.34 21.54 3.93
C GLY A 142 3.84 22.32 5.15
N ALA A 143 5.17 22.42 5.29
CA ALA A 143 5.83 23.21 6.32
C ALA A 143 7.25 23.58 5.85
N ILE A 144 7.50 24.88 5.68
CA ILE A 144 8.81 25.40 5.28
C ILE A 144 9.75 25.37 6.50
N PHE A 145 10.92 24.74 6.35
CA PHE A 145 11.94 24.68 7.41
C PHE A 145 12.95 25.82 7.29
N LEU A 146 12.63 26.98 7.86
CA LEU A 146 13.64 28.01 8.13
C LEU A 146 14.60 27.51 9.24
N ARG A 147 15.85 27.21 8.87
CA ARG A 147 16.91 26.80 9.80
C ARG A 147 17.36 27.97 10.67
N ARG A 148 17.00 27.98 11.96
CA ARG A 148 17.78 28.71 12.98
C ARG A 148 19.05 27.93 13.33
N ARG A 149 20.21 28.59 13.29
CA ARG A 149 21.47 28.10 13.89
C ARG A 149 21.47 28.39 15.40
N PRO A 150 22.09 27.56 16.25
CA PRO A 150 22.50 27.96 17.60
C PRO A 150 23.82 28.78 17.56
N PRO A 151 24.05 29.71 18.51
CA PRO A 151 25.29 30.46 18.67
C PRO A 151 26.30 29.79 19.63
N GLY A 152 27.59 30.15 19.53
CA GLY A 152 28.71 29.60 20.33
C GLY A 152 29.28 28.29 19.74
N ALA A 153 30.45 28.28 19.09
CA ALA A 153 31.83 28.39 19.61
C ALA A 153 32.32 27.08 20.31
N HIS A 154 33.55 26.58 20.14
CA HIS A 154 34.74 27.07 19.42
C HIS A 154 35.29 26.03 18.41
N PHE A 155 36.17 26.46 17.49
CA PHE A 155 37.06 25.59 16.71
C PHE A 155 38.52 26.03 16.93
N LEU A 156 39.44 25.07 17.10
CA LEU A 156 40.89 25.32 17.13
C LEU A 156 41.57 24.84 15.83
N ARG A 157 42.65 25.51 15.46
CA ARG A 157 43.34 25.42 14.16
C ARG A 157 44.09 24.10 13.94
N ARG A 158 44.20 23.66 12.68
CA ARG A 158 45.51 23.47 12.03
C ARG A 158 45.46 23.70 10.51
N ARG A 159 46.65 23.86 9.92
CA ARG A 159 46.93 24.63 8.67
C ARG A 159 46.56 23.93 7.36
N ARG A 160 46.28 24.72 6.31
CA ARG A 160 46.57 24.41 4.89
C ARG A 160 47.98 24.92 4.52
N LEU A 161 48.53 24.44 3.40
CA LEU A 161 49.71 25.00 2.72
C LEU A 161 49.40 25.25 1.23
N GLY A 162 49.88 26.37 0.69
CA GLY A 162 49.98 26.67 -0.75
C GLY A 162 48.67 27.06 -1.49
N ALA A 163 48.68 28.00 -2.45
CA ALA A 163 49.71 29.00 -2.77
C ALA A 163 49.14 30.24 -3.50
N ARG A 164 49.77 31.40 -3.26
CA ARG A 164 49.90 32.65 -4.07
C ARG A 164 48.76 33.09 -5.02
N CYS A 165 48.24 34.30 -4.79
CA CYS A 165 48.52 35.51 -5.60
C CYS A 165 48.17 36.81 -4.85
N LEU A 166 48.58 37.97 -5.39
CA LEU A 166 48.55 39.34 -4.82
C LEU A 166 48.36 40.36 -5.97
N PRO A 167 48.08 41.67 -5.74
CA PRO A 167 47.51 42.36 -4.58
C PRO A 167 46.32 43.30 -4.94
N CYS A 168 45.83 44.10 -3.97
CA CYS A 168 44.88 45.21 -4.18
C CYS A 168 45.56 46.52 -4.64
N PRO A 169 44.79 47.57 -4.99
CA PRO A 169 44.50 48.66 -4.04
C PRO A 169 43.00 49.10 -4.07
N LEU A 170 42.49 50.10 -3.33
CA LEU A 170 42.58 50.59 -1.92
C LEU A 170 41.61 51.82 -1.80
N LEU A 171 41.51 52.44 -0.61
CA LEU A 171 40.68 53.65 -0.28
C LEU A 171 39.14 53.43 -0.26
N SER A 172 38.34 54.13 0.57
CA SER A 172 38.63 54.90 1.80
C SER A 172 37.35 55.05 2.67
N SER A 173 37.52 55.47 3.93
CA SER A 173 36.49 55.66 4.99
C SER A 173 36.20 57.16 5.26
N PRO A 174 35.53 57.56 6.37
CA PRO A 174 34.17 57.27 6.85
C PRO A 174 33.31 58.56 7.04
N GLY A 175 32.08 58.44 7.58
CA GLY A 175 31.24 59.58 8.00
C GLY A 175 30.16 59.19 9.02
N GLU A 176 29.65 60.14 9.82
CA GLU A 176 28.83 59.91 11.02
C GLU A 176 27.39 60.48 10.96
N MET A 177 26.64 60.23 12.04
CA MET A 177 25.39 60.87 12.51
C MET A 177 24.01 60.35 12.03
N GLU A 178 23.19 60.03 13.05
CA GLU A 178 21.73 59.91 13.12
C GLU A 178 21.17 61.16 13.86
N PRO A 179 19.84 61.40 13.99
CA PRO A 179 18.67 60.70 13.45
C PRO A 179 17.63 61.61 12.73
N SER A 180 16.63 61.03 12.05
CA SER A 180 15.18 61.19 12.41
C SER A 180 14.13 60.86 11.32
N LYS A 181 13.08 60.14 11.78
CA LYS A 181 11.64 60.15 11.39
C LYS A 181 11.17 60.13 9.91
N LEU A 182 10.29 59.14 9.70
CA LEU A 182 9.01 59.11 8.97
C LEU A 182 8.91 58.57 7.51
N LEU A 183 7.97 57.61 7.41
CA LEU A 183 7.11 57.25 6.28
C LEU A 183 7.74 56.63 5.01
N GLY A 184 7.49 55.33 4.82
CA GLY A 184 7.79 54.60 3.58
C GLY A 184 7.53 53.10 3.72
N SER A 185 6.42 52.61 3.16
CA SER A 185 6.10 51.17 3.18
C SER A 185 6.85 50.42 2.08
N LEU A 186 7.76 49.52 2.46
CA LEU A 186 8.40 48.58 1.53
C LEU A 186 8.07 47.14 1.90
N THR A 187 7.30 46.48 1.03
CA THR A 187 7.10 45.04 1.04
C THR A 187 8.38 44.34 0.54
N PRO A 188 8.84 43.25 1.18
CA PRO A 188 9.99 42.51 0.68
C PRO A 188 9.58 41.69 -0.56
N THR A 189 9.86 42.23 -1.76
CA THR A 189 9.65 41.56 -3.04
C THR A 189 10.61 40.38 -3.21
N SER A 190 10.12 39.15 -3.01
CA SER A 190 10.86 37.89 -3.19
C SER A 190 11.11 37.51 -4.66
N SER A 191 11.60 38.47 -5.46
CA SER A 191 11.59 38.47 -6.93
C SER A 191 12.90 37.97 -7.58
N LEU A 192 13.74 37.23 -6.86
CA LEU A 192 15.09 36.81 -7.31
C LEU A 192 15.40 35.31 -7.20
N GLU A 193 14.41 34.45 -6.92
CA GLU A 193 14.54 32.97 -7.03
C GLU A 193 13.64 32.36 -8.12
N ARG A 194 13.13 33.17 -9.06
CA ARG A 194 12.01 32.80 -9.95
C ARG A 194 12.37 32.74 -11.43
N MET A 195 13.41 32.00 -11.78
CA MET A 195 13.63 31.51 -13.16
C MET A 195 13.36 30.00 -13.25
N ASP A 196 12.77 29.61 -14.37
CA ASP A 196 12.66 28.25 -14.93
C ASP A 196 12.15 27.12 -14.01
N ARG A 197 11.04 27.39 -13.30
CA ARG A 197 10.13 26.30 -12.86
C ARG A 197 9.15 25.96 -13.98
N VAL A 198 9.14 24.70 -14.38
CA VAL A 198 8.15 24.16 -15.33
C VAL A 198 6.80 24.06 -14.61
N LEU A 199 5.72 24.42 -15.31
CA LEU A 199 4.33 24.34 -14.84
C LEU A 199 3.58 23.25 -15.61
N PRO A 200 2.51 22.65 -15.03
CA PRO A 200 1.65 21.73 -15.74
C PRO A 200 1.12 22.35 -17.05
N ILE A 201 1.12 21.56 -18.13
CA ILE A 201 0.60 22.02 -19.41
C ILE A 201 -0.91 22.30 -19.34
N ARG A 202 -1.34 23.27 -20.14
CA ARG A 202 -2.77 23.53 -20.35
C ARG A 202 -3.39 22.45 -21.24
N ARG A 203 -4.71 22.28 -21.14
CA ARG A 203 -5.47 21.48 -22.09
C ARG A 203 -5.27 22.02 -23.52
N PRO A 204 -4.98 21.17 -24.52
CA PRO A 204 -4.71 21.60 -25.89
C PRO A 204 -5.99 22.01 -26.66
N ASP A 205 -7.14 21.55 -26.21
CA ASP A 205 -8.44 21.66 -26.87
C ASP A 205 -9.58 21.87 -25.84
N LYS A 206 -10.83 21.77 -26.28
CA LYS A 206 -12.03 21.89 -25.42
C LYS A 206 -12.48 20.55 -24.82
N GLY A 207 -11.59 19.56 -24.80
CA GLY A 207 -11.94 18.14 -24.68
C GLY A 207 -12.05 17.48 -26.06
N GLY A 208 -11.93 16.16 -26.07
CA GLY A 208 -12.03 15.34 -27.27
C GLY A 208 -13.47 15.21 -27.80
N THR A 209 -13.55 14.76 -29.04
CA THR A 209 -14.75 14.62 -29.87
C THR A 209 -15.05 13.17 -30.25
N ASN A 210 -14.03 12.31 -30.27
CA ASN A 210 -14.14 10.92 -30.71
C ASN A 210 -15.09 10.13 -29.79
N ALA A 211 -16.14 9.54 -30.37
CA ALA A 211 -17.10 8.71 -29.64
C ALA A 211 -17.79 7.72 -30.60
N ILE A 212 -17.98 6.48 -30.16
CA ILE A 212 -18.94 5.53 -30.77
C ILE A 212 -20.31 5.58 -30.10
N GLN A 213 -20.38 6.11 -28.87
CA GLN A 213 -21.63 6.40 -28.17
C GLN A 213 -21.38 7.60 -27.24
N SER A 214 -22.20 8.63 -27.37
CA SER A 214 -22.32 9.68 -26.34
C SER A 214 -23.35 9.23 -25.30
N THR A 215 -23.02 9.36 -24.01
CA THR A 215 -23.90 8.98 -22.91
C THR A 215 -23.80 9.99 -21.79
N MET A 216 -24.95 10.41 -21.25
CA MET A 216 -24.94 11.21 -20.02
C MET A 216 -24.49 10.31 -18.86
N VAL A 217 -23.59 10.84 -18.04
CA VAL A 217 -23.11 10.19 -16.82
C VAL A 217 -23.24 11.15 -15.65
N ARG A 218 -23.66 10.62 -14.50
CA ARG A 218 -23.74 11.38 -13.26
C ARG A 218 -22.51 11.08 -12.41
N VAL A 219 -21.98 12.12 -11.79
CA VAL A 219 -20.69 12.10 -11.10
C VAL A 219 -20.94 12.49 -9.65
N ASN A 220 -20.25 11.84 -8.70
CA ASN A 220 -20.33 12.17 -7.26
C ASN A 220 -19.63 13.49 -6.87
N HIS A 221 -19.68 14.48 -7.75
CA HIS A 221 -19.33 15.88 -7.54
C HIS A 221 -20.62 16.68 -7.41
N PHE A 222 -20.71 17.49 -6.35
CA PHE A 222 -21.85 18.36 -6.05
C PHE A 222 -21.38 19.81 -6.19
N PRO A 223 -21.94 20.62 -7.12
CA PRO A 223 -21.48 21.99 -7.36
C PRO A 223 -21.58 22.87 -6.10
N VAL A 224 -20.56 23.68 -5.85
CA VAL A 224 -20.44 24.55 -4.68
C VAL A 224 -20.36 26.01 -5.11
N LYS A 225 -21.33 26.83 -4.69
CA LYS A 225 -21.26 28.28 -4.81
C LYS A 225 -20.64 28.87 -3.54
N PHE A 226 -19.94 29.99 -3.69
CA PHE A 226 -19.43 30.78 -2.58
C PHE A 226 -19.47 32.27 -2.94
N ASN A 227 -19.65 33.14 -1.95
CA ASN A 227 -19.53 34.59 -2.17
C ASN A 227 -18.04 34.96 -2.29
N SER A 228 -17.61 35.49 -3.44
CA SER A 228 -16.21 35.85 -3.68
C SER A 228 -15.72 37.06 -2.88
N GLU A 229 -16.61 37.94 -2.44
CA GLU A 229 -16.23 39.14 -1.69
C GLU A 229 -16.16 38.87 -0.17
N LYS A 230 -16.48 37.65 0.28
CA LYS A 230 -16.22 37.22 1.66
C LYS A 230 -14.73 36.92 1.87
N ILE A 231 -14.26 37.22 3.08
CA ILE A 231 -12.95 36.87 3.60
C ILE A 231 -13.14 35.84 4.71
N ILE A 232 -12.33 34.78 4.73
CA ILE A 232 -12.23 33.86 5.88
C ILE A 232 -10.96 34.22 6.67
N LEU A 233 -11.13 34.54 7.95
CA LEU A 233 -10.02 34.86 8.86
C LEU A 233 -9.39 33.56 9.39
N HIS A 234 -8.08 33.40 9.20
CA HIS A 234 -7.32 32.22 9.61
C HIS A 234 -6.44 32.52 10.83
N TYR A 235 -6.59 31.71 11.87
CA TYR A 235 -5.91 31.87 13.15
C TYR A 235 -5.06 30.63 13.50
N ASP A 236 -3.85 30.86 14.02
CA ASP A 236 -3.06 29.81 14.70
C ASP A 236 -3.44 29.74 16.18
N VAL A 237 -3.57 28.51 16.66
CA VAL A 237 -3.94 28.18 18.04
C VAL A 237 -2.85 27.33 18.69
N ASP A 238 -2.52 27.67 19.92
CA ASP A 238 -1.60 26.92 20.78
C ASP A 238 -2.21 26.78 22.19
N ILE A 239 -2.38 25.54 22.64
CA ILE A 239 -3.04 25.20 23.91
C ILE A 239 -2.01 24.53 24.83
N LYS A 240 -1.73 25.16 25.96
CA LYS A 240 -0.76 24.71 26.97
C LYS A 240 -1.40 24.69 28.36
N PRO A 241 -1.02 23.78 29.26
CA PRO A 241 -1.40 23.90 30.67
C PRO A 241 -0.77 25.17 31.27
N GLU A 242 -1.49 25.86 32.15
CA GLU A 242 -1.00 27.05 32.86
C GLU A 242 0.21 26.70 33.74
N VAL A 243 0.10 25.60 34.50
CA VAL A 243 1.18 25.07 35.34
C VAL A 243 1.87 23.91 34.61
N LEU A 244 3.17 24.06 34.33
CA LEU A 244 4.00 22.97 33.83
C LEU A 244 4.12 21.85 34.88
N PRO A 245 4.01 20.55 34.50
CA PRO A 245 4.24 19.46 35.45
C PRO A 245 5.64 19.52 36.04
N LYS A 246 5.78 19.28 37.37
CA LYS A 246 7.03 19.34 38.16
C LYS A 246 8.21 18.45 37.69
N HIS A 247 8.11 17.81 36.52
CA HIS A 247 9.12 16.93 35.91
C HIS A 247 9.42 17.27 34.43
N GLY A 248 9.18 18.51 33.99
CA GLY A 248 9.66 19.04 32.70
C GLY A 248 9.09 18.40 31.42
N ARG A 249 8.13 17.48 31.52
CA ARG A 249 7.53 16.80 30.37
C ARG A 249 6.44 17.65 29.74
N THR A 250 6.64 18.07 28.49
CA THR A 250 5.56 18.62 27.64
C THR A 250 4.43 17.61 27.48
N LEU A 251 3.31 17.83 28.18
CA LEU A 251 2.09 17.05 28.06
C LEU A 251 1.48 17.26 26.67
N LYS A 252 1.67 16.29 25.78
CA LYS A 252 1.13 16.33 24.42
C LYS A 252 -0.37 16.04 24.43
N LEU A 253 -1.17 17.10 24.55
CA LEU A 253 -2.63 17.06 24.49
C LEU A 253 -3.13 16.25 23.27
N SER A 254 -4.21 15.50 23.47
CA SER A 254 -4.88 14.76 22.40
C SER A 254 -5.74 15.69 21.52
N LYS A 255 -6.05 15.26 20.29
CA LYS A 255 -6.96 16.00 19.40
C LYS A 255 -8.32 16.26 20.09
N SER A 256 -8.84 15.24 20.77
CA SER A 256 -10.10 15.31 21.52
C SER A 256 -10.04 16.36 22.64
N ASN A 257 -8.93 16.41 23.40
CA ASN A 257 -8.76 17.40 24.46
C ASN A 257 -8.73 18.83 23.89
N ARG A 258 -8.06 19.05 22.74
CA ARG A 258 -8.02 20.38 22.11
C ARG A 258 -9.41 20.81 21.64
N CYS A 259 -10.19 19.91 21.04
CA CYS A 259 -11.59 20.18 20.68
C CYS A 259 -12.41 20.55 21.92
N MET A 260 -12.37 19.75 22.99
CA MET A 260 -13.14 20.02 24.21
C MET A 260 -12.73 21.32 24.93
N ILE A 261 -11.43 21.65 24.99
CA ILE A 261 -10.95 22.93 25.56
C ILE A 261 -11.40 24.12 24.68
N LYS A 262 -11.39 23.97 23.34
CA LYS A 262 -11.91 24.98 22.40
C LYS A 262 -13.43 25.13 22.55
N GLU A 263 -14.17 24.04 22.71
CA GLU A 263 -15.62 24.05 22.93
C GLU A 263 -15.99 24.69 24.26
N LYS A 264 -15.26 24.41 25.34
CA LYS A 264 -15.43 25.04 26.66
C LYS A 264 -15.29 26.57 26.56
N LEU A 265 -14.15 27.07 26.06
CA LEU A 265 -13.94 28.52 25.85
C LEU A 265 -15.04 29.17 25.01
N PHE A 266 -15.45 28.51 23.92
CA PHE A 266 -16.46 29.04 22.99
C PHE A 266 -17.92 28.92 23.51
N SER A 267 -18.15 28.10 24.53
CA SER A 267 -19.46 27.98 25.21
C SER A 267 -19.56 28.89 26.44
N ASP A 268 -18.42 29.21 27.06
CA ASP A 268 -18.34 30.12 28.21
C ASP A 268 -18.45 31.60 27.78
N ASP A 269 -17.96 31.93 26.59
CA ASP A 269 -18.13 33.25 25.97
C ASP A 269 -18.57 33.12 24.49
N PRO A 270 -19.83 32.75 24.23
CA PRO A 270 -20.35 32.61 22.88
C PRO A 270 -20.51 33.95 22.16
N SER A 271 -20.49 35.07 22.90
CA SER A 271 -20.60 36.43 22.36
C SER A 271 -19.36 36.81 21.54
N ARG A 272 -18.18 36.46 22.05
CA ARG A 272 -16.88 36.76 21.43
C ARG A 272 -16.29 35.57 20.66
N PHE A 273 -16.81 34.36 20.89
CA PHE A 273 -16.34 33.15 20.23
C PHE A 273 -17.50 32.30 19.66
N PRO A 274 -18.25 32.78 18.63
CA PRO A 274 -19.42 32.09 18.12
C PRO A 274 -19.12 30.75 17.43
N LEU A 275 -19.62 29.66 18.04
CA LEU A 275 -19.50 28.27 17.56
C LEU A 275 -20.13 28.01 16.18
N SER A 276 -21.10 28.81 15.76
CA SER A 276 -21.82 28.67 14.49
C SER A 276 -21.08 29.27 13.29
N ARG A 277 -20.13 30.19 13.54
CA ARG A 277 -19.36 30.93 12.53
C ARG A 277 -17.86 30.57 12.52
N THR A 278 -17.48 29.51 13.23
CA THR A 278 -16.07 29.14 13.43
C THR A 278 -15.84 27.63 13.30
N ALA A 279 -14.86 27.25 12.49
CA ALA A 279 -14.41 25.88 12.25
C ALA A 279 -12.97 25.65 12.76
N PHE A 280 -12.61 24.42 13.12
CA PHE A 280 -11.32 24.06 13.73
C PHE A 280 -10.78 22.74 13.17
N ASP A 281 -9.53 22.73 12.69
CA ASP A 281 -8.88 21.48 12.23
C ASP A 281 -8.64 20.46 13.36
N GLY A 282 -8.79 20.89 14.62
CA GLY A 282 -8.62 20.14 15.86
C GLY A 282 -7.16 19.97 16.31
N GLU A 283 -6.18 20.51 15.58
CA GLU A 283 -4.78 20.53 15.95
C GLU A 283 -4.28 21.96 16.22
N LYS A 284 -4.37 22.89 15.24
CA LYS A 284 -3.83 24.27 15.35
C LYS A 284 -4.59 25.36 14.58
N ASN A 285 -5.38 25.03 13.55
CA ASN A 285 -5.91 26.04 12.63
C ASN A 285 -7.40 26.29 12.88
N ILE A 286 -7.74 27.51 13.28
CA ILE A 286 -9.12 28.00 13.32
C ILE A 286 -9.41 28.86 12.09
N PHE A 287 -10.61 28.72 11.54
CA PHE A 287 -11.15 29.54 10.46
C PHE A 287 -12.47 30.15 10.90
N SER A 288 -12.67 31.46 10.69
CA SER A 288 -13.90 32.16 11.06
C SER A 288 -14.30 33.21 10.03
N VAL A 289 -15.59 33.58 10.02
CA VAL A 289 -16.12 34.73 9.25
C VAL A 289 -16.51 35.92 10.13
N VAL A 290 -16.08 35.91 11.39
CA VAL A 290 -16.08 37.07 12.28
C VAL A 290 -14.69 37.24 12.88
N GLU A 291 -14.37 38.45 13.32
CA GLU A 291 -13.14 38.67 14.08
C GLU A 291 -13.24 38.01 15.46
N LEU A 292 -12.25 37.20 15.81
CA LEU A 292 -12.13 36.54 17.10
C LEU A 292 -11.06 37.26 17.92
N PRO A 293 -11.29 37.55 19.21
CA PRO A 293 -10.29 38.20 20.06
C PRO A 293 -8.95 37.45 20.06
N THR A 294 -7.88 38.12 19.64
CA THR A 294 -6.53 37.57 19.70
C THR A 294 -5.92 37.77 21.08
N GLY A 295 -5.09 36.84 21.53
CA GLY A 295 -4.47 36.92 22.87
C GLY A 295 -4.27 35.57 23.54
N LYS A 296 -4.31 35.59 24.88
CA LYS A 296 -4.23 34.43 25.76
C LYS A 296 -5.49 34.38 26.61
N PHE A 297 -6.21 33.27 26.58
CA PHE A 297 -7.43 33.04 27.34
C PHE A 297 -7.19 31.91 28.34
N LYS A 298 -7.59 32.13 29.59
CA LYS A 298 -7.53 31.11 30.65
C LYS A 298 -8.79 30.26 30.53
N VAL A 299 -8.62 28.95 30.33
CA VAL A 299 -9.71 27.99 30.15
C VAL A 299 -9.62 26.93 31.23
N GLU A 300 -10.60 26.89 32.10
CA GLU A 300 -10.66 25.94 33.21
C GLU A 300 -11.49 24.71 32.82
N PHE A 301 -10.83 23.55 32.83
CA PHE A 301 -11.36 22.32 32.26
C PHE A 301 -10.96 21.09 33.09
N SER A 302 -11.96 20.35 33.56
CA SER A 302 -11.82 19.01 34.14
C SER A 302 -12.26 17.93 33.13
N GLU A 303 -11.62 16.76 33.14
CA GLU A 303 -12.08 15.62 32.32
C GLU A 303 -13.27 14.85 32.96
N SER A 304 -13.58 15.14 34.23
CA SER A 304 -14.70 14.61 35.01
C SER A 304 -14.94 15.46 36.25
N GLU A 305 -16.14 15.40 36.84
CA GLU A 305 -16.51 16.05 38.12
C GLU A 305 -15.50 15.73 39.24
N ASP A 306 -15.13 14.44 39.38
CA ASP A 306 -14.14 13.92 40.34
C ASP A 306 -12.68 14.38 40.13
N MET A 307 -12.37 15.16 39.08
CA MET A 307 -10.98 15.53 38.75
C MET A 307 -10.70 17.01 38.95
N LYS A 308 -9.59 17.30 39.65
CA LYS A 308 -9.07 18.64 39.89
C LYS A 308 -9.01 19.43 38.57
N ILE A 309 -9.73 20.56 38.56
CA ILE A 309 -9.80 21.50 37.46
C ILE A 309 -8.38 21.84 37.00
N CYS A 310 -8.11 21.61 35.73
CA CYS A 310 -6.83 21.92 35.10
C CYS A 310 -7.02 23.20 34.28
N SER A 311 -6.25 24.24 34.59
CA SER A 311 -6.29 25.45 33.80
C SER A 311 -5.33 25.38 32.60
N TYR A 312 -5.82 25.85 31.46
CA TYR A 312 -5.10 25.88 30.20
C TYR A 312 -5.04 27.30 29.66
N ILE A 313 -3.88 27.71 29.17
CA ILE A 313 -3.71 28.93 28.38
C ILE A 313 -3.99 28.57 26.92
N PHE A 314 -5.13 29.03 26.42
CA PHE A 314 -5.52 29.00 25.02
C PHE A 314 -4.99 30.26 24.35
N THR A 315 -3.94 30.13 23.54
CA THR A 315 -3.39 31.25 22.76
C THR A 315 -3.98 31.21 21.36
N ILE A 316 -4.53 32.33 20.88
CA ILE A 316 -5.08 32.48 19.52
C ILE A 316 -4.54 33.76 18.88
N LYS A 317 -4.12 33.67 17.62
CA LYS A 317 -3.55 34.79 16.85
C LYS A 317 -4.06 34.75 15.41
N LEU A 318 -4.46 35.89 14.86
CA LEU A 318 -4.71 36.02 13.42
C LEU A 318 -3.39 35.81 12.66
N VAL A 319 -3.43 35.08 11.55
CA VAL A 319 -2.25 34.73 10.74
C VAL A 319 -2.44 35.09 9.27
N ASN A 320 -3.63 34.87 8.70
CA ASN A 320 -3.91 35.23 7.31
C ASN A 320 -5.38 35.66 7.11
N GLN A 321 -5.64 36.42 6.04
CA GLN A 321 -6.96 36.78 5.55
C GLN A 321 -7.19 36.12 4.19
N LEU A 322 -8.15 35.18 4.13
CA LEU A 322 -8.40 34.34 2.96
C LEU A 322 -9.52 34.92 2.10
N GLU A 323 -9.18 35.87 1.23
CA GLU A 323 -10.09 36.47 0.23
C GLU A 323 -10.59 35.42 -0.77
N LEU A 324 -11.88 35.07 -0.75
CA LEU A 324 -12.42 34.03 -1.63
C LEU A 324 -12.36 34.42 -3.12
N ARG A 325 -12.24 35.70 -3.45
CA ARG A 325 -11.97 36.22 -4.80
C ARG A 325 -10.74 35.56 -5.45
N LYS A 326 -9.68 35.27 -4.70
CA LYS A 326 -8.48 34.59 -5.24
C LYS A 326 -8.78 33.17 -5.74
N LEU A 327 -9.81 32.51 -5.21
CA LEU A 327 -10.32 31.23 -5.73
C LEU A 327 -11.20 31.41 -6.98
N LYS A 328 -12.00 32.48 -7.07
CA LYS A 328 -12.75 32.84 -8.29
C LYS A 328 -11.83 33.21 -9.46
N ASP A 329 -10.77 33.97 -9.20
CA ASP A 329 -9.77 34.32 -10.20
C ASP A 329 -8.89 33.10 -10.58
N TYR A 330 -8.69 32.11 -9.69
CA TYR A 330 -8.10 30.81 -10.05
C TYR A 330 -9.03 29.98 -10.96
N LEU A 331 -10.30 29.80 -10.55
CA LEU A 331 -11.27 28.98 -11.30
C LEU A 331 -11.60 29.56 -12.69
N SER A 332 -11.44 30.88 -12.87
CA SER A 332 -11.58 31.56 -14.17
C SER A 332 -10.26 31.66 -14.96
N GLY A 333 -9.18 31.01 -14.50
CA GLY A 333 -7.90 30.95 -15.23
C GLY A 333 -7.13 32.27 -15.29
N LYS A 334 -7.44 33.25 -14.43
CA LYS A 334 -6.67 34.49 -14.29
C LYS A 334 -5.47 34.33 -13.34
N LEU A 335 -5.58 33.43 -12.37
CA LEU A 335 -4.52 33.07 -11.43
C LEU A 335 -4.09 31.62 -11.71
N PHE A 336 -2.80 31.39 -11.96
CA PHE A 336 -2.27 30.06 -12.31
C PHE A 336 -1.80 29.24 -11.09
N SER A 337 -1.63 29.87 -9.92
CA SER A 337 -1.24 29.19 -8.68
C SER A 337 -2.46 28.78 -7.87
N ILE A 338 -2.63 27.49 -7.60
CA ILE A 338 -3.71 26.96 -6.74
C ILE A 338 -3.69 27.69 -5.37
N PRO A 339 -4.79 28.35 -4.95
CA PRO A 339 -4.88 28.98 -3.63
C PRO A 339 -5.12 27.91 -2.55
N ARG A 340 -4.07 27.13 -2.25
CA ARG A 340 -4.13 25.93 -1.39
C ARG A 340 -4.65 26.23 0.02
N GLU A 341 -4.33 27.38 0.59
CA GLU A 341 -4.80 27.80 1.92
C GLU A 341 -6.31 28.07 1.96
N ILE A 342 -6.87 28.68 0.91
CA ILE A 342 -8.31 28.92 0.78
C ILE A 342 -9.07 27.60 0.69
N LEU A 343 -8.60 26.71 -0.19
CA LEU A 343 -9.19 25.38 -0.35
C LEU A 343 -9.09 24.55 0.94
N GLN A 344 -7.98 24.65 1.69
CA GLN A 344 -7.82 24.02 2.99
C GLN A 344 -8.78 24.60 4.05
N GLY A 345 -8.95 25.93 4.10
CA GLY A 345 -9.90 26.57 5.00
C GLY A 345 -11.34 26.14 4.74
N MET A 346 -11.78 26.18 3.48
CA MET A 346 -13.12 25.72 3.09
C MET A 346 -13.31 24.20 3.34
N ASP A 347 -12.29 23.37 3.08
CA ASP A 347 -12.32 21.93 3.36
C ASP A 347 -12.43 21.64 4.87
N VAL A 348 -11.86 22.47 5.75
CA VAL A 348 -12.06 22.38 7.21
C VAL A 348 -13.48 22.82 7.61
N VAL A 349 -14.03 23.88 7.01
CA VAL A 349 -15.41 24.34 7.28
C VAL A 349 -16.44 23.25 6.96
N MET A 350 -16.33 22.58 5.80
CA MET A 350 -17.22 21.46 5.44
C MET A 350 -17.03 20.21 6.31
N LYS A 351 -15.93 20.14 7.06
CA LYS A 351 -15.61 19.05 7.99
C LYS A 351 -16.06 19.32 9.42
N GLU A 352 -16.36 20.56 9.78
CA GLU A 352 -16.75 20.95 11.14
C GLU A 352 -18.04 20.25 11.59
N ASN A 353 -19.11 20.25 10.78
CA ASN A 353 -20.37 19.58 11.15
C ASN A 353 -20.21 18.06 11.37
N PRO A 354 -19.64 17.28 10.42
CA PRO A 354 -19.41 15.85 10.67
C PRO A 354 -18.33 15.58 11.72
N ALA A 355 -17.37 16.48 11.96
CA ALA A 355 -16.39 16.32 13.04
C ALA A 355 -17.01 16.46 14.45
N ARG A 356 -18.07 17.26 14.60
CA ARG A 356 -18.83 17.38 15.86
C ARG A 356 -19.75 16.18 16.13
N HIS A 357 -20.34 15.59 15.08
CA HIS A 357 -21.42 14.60 15.21
C HIS A 357 -21.04 13.16 14.82
N MET A 358 -19.87 12.91 14.22
CA MET A 358 -19.49 11.61 13.68
C MET A 358 -18.07 11.20 14.10
N ILE A 359 -17.79 9.90 14.06
CA ILE A 359 -16.47 9.33 14.30
C ILE A 359 -15.55 9.71 13.13
N SER A 360 -14.64 10.66 13.36
CA SER A 360 -13.62 11.05 12.38
C SER A 360 -12.43 10.07 12.38
N VAL A 361 -12.16 9.44 11.23
CA VAL A 361 -11.00 8.56 11.01
C VAL A 361 -10.21 9.04 9.79
N GLY A 362 -9.18 9.85 10.02
CA GLY A 362 -8.29 10.37 8.98
C GLY A 362 -8.96 11.44 8.12
N ARG A 363 -9.55 11.04 6.98
CA ARG A 363 -10.33 11.89 6.06
C ARG A 363 -11.78 11.42 5.89
N SER A 364 -12.19 10.44 6.68
CA SER A 364 -13.50 9.79 6.60
C SER A 364 -14.30 10.00 7.90
N PHE A 365 -15.63 9.93 7.81
CA PHE A 365 -16.56 10.11 8.92
C PHE A 365 -17.55 8.93 8.96
N TYR A 366 -17.80 8.40 10.15
CA TYR A 366 -18.63 7.22 10.38
C TYR A 366 -19.68 7.48 11.49
N PRO A 367 -20.91 6.97 11.37
CA PRO A 367 -21.92 7.09 12.43
C PRO A 367 -21.42 6.57 13.78
N THR A 368 -21.86 7.19 14.87
CA THR A 368 -21.56 6.77 16.25
C THR A 368 -22.31 5.51 16.67
N LEU A 369 -23.50 5.31 16.11
CA LEU A 369 -24.32 4.10 16.22
C LEU A 369 -23.96 3.09 15.12
N PHE A 370 -24.28 1.81 15.34
CA PHE A 370 -24.07 0.71 14.40
C PHE A 370 -25.38 -0.06 14.18
N SER A 371 -25.54 -0.72 13.03
CA SER A 371 -26.63 -1.69 12.84
C SER A 371 -26.18 -3.10 13.27
N LEU A 372 -27.12 -3.88 13.79
CA LEU A 372 -26.94 -5.31 14.03
C LEU A 372 -26.73 -6.08 12.71
N ASP A 373 -27.31 -5.62 11.60
CA ASP A 373 -27.12 -6.22 10.27
C ASP A 373 -25.66 -6.19 9.81
N ASP A 374 -24.88 -5.23 10.30
CA ASP A 374 -23.48 -4.98 9.93
C ASP A 374 -22.47 -5.73 10.83
N ASP A 375 -22.95 -6.57 11.76
CA ASP A 375 -22.11 -7.35 12.67
C ASP A 375 -21.13 -8.25 11.90
N LEU A 376 -19.84 -8.21 12.26
CA LEU A 376 -18.79 -9.05 11.68
C LEU A 376 -18.39 -10.21 12.61
N GLY A 377 -19.04 -10.33 13.77
CA GLY A 377 -18.71 -11.26 14.84
C GLY A 377 -17.57 -10.76 15.72
N HIS A 378 -17.30 -11.51 16.80
CA HIS A 378 -16.13 -11.31 17.67
C HIS A 378 -15.93 -9.89 18.21
N GLY A 379 -17.01 -9.21 18.61
CA GLY A 379 -16.96 -7.85 19.14
C GLY A 379 -16.64 -6.79 18.08
N ILE A 380 -16.87 -7.08 16.79
CA ILE A 380 -16.50 -6.24 15.65
C ILE A 380 -17.72 -6.00 14.75
N VAL A 381 -17.90 -4.78 14.29
CA VAL A 381 -19.01 -4.37 13.42
C VAL A 381 -18.49 -3.56 12.23
N ALA A 382 -19.12 -3.68 11.06
CA ALA A 382 -18.87 -2.78 9.95
C ALA A 382 -19.60 -1.43 10.19
N SER A 383 -19.00 -0.33 9.75
CA SER A 383 -19.66 0.97 9.74
C SER A 383 -19.59 1.59 8.35
N ARG A 384 -20.76 1.95 7.82
CA ARG A 384 -20.93 2.65 6.55
C ARG A 384 -20.83 4.16 6.81
N GLY A 385 -19.89 4.81 6.14
CA GLY A 385 -19.62 6.24 6.26
C GLY A 385 -19.19 6.85 4.93
N PHE A 386 -18.68 8.07 4.98
CA PHE A 386 -18.22 8.79 3.79
C PHE A 386 -16.82 9.38 3.98
N LEU A 387 -16.23 9.75 2.84
CA LEU A 387 -15.08 10.64 2.75
C LEU A 387 -15.39 11.71 1.69
N HIS A 388 -14.89 12.92 1.89
CA HIS A 388 -15.10 14.01 0.94
C HIS A 388 -13.88 14.93 0.83
N SER A 389 -13.85 15.72 -0.23
CA SER A 389 -12.94 16.84 -0.44
C SER A 389 -13.50 17.84 -1.43
N LEU A 390 -13.17 19.11 -1.26
CA LEU A 390 -13.36 20.12 -2.29
C LEU A 390 -12.39 19.89 -3.48
N LYS A 391 -12.87 20.12 -4.70
CA LYS A 391 -12.11 20.06 -5.95
C LYS A 391 -12.37 21.32 -6.80
N PRO A 392 -11.33 22.02 -7.27
CA PRO A 392 -11.45 22.93 -8.41
C PRO A 392 -11.75 22.13 -9.69
N THR A 393 -12.75 22.56 -10.45
CA THR A 393 -13.14 21.92 -11.71
C THR A 393 -13.57 22.95 -12.77
N ALA A 394 -13.70 22.54 -14.04
CA ALA A 394 -14.12 23.41 -15.14
C ALA A 394 -15.52 24.05 -14.95
N GLN A 395 -16.42 23.46 -14.16
CA GLN A 395 -17.70 24.08 -13.76
C GLN A 395 -17.60 24.99 -12.51
N GLY A 396 -16.39 25.22 -11.97
CA GLY A 396 -16.18 25.89 -10.69
C GLY A 396 -15.79 24.92 -9.57
N LEU A 397 -16.11 25.28 -8.32
CA LEU A 397 -15.79 24.48 -7.15
C LEU A 397 -16.80 23.33 -6.98
N THR A 398 -16.35 22.12 -6.65
CA THR A 398 -17.23 20.98 -6.32
C THR A 398 -16.87 20.34 -5.00
N LEU A 399 -17.89 19.80 -4.30
CA LEU A 399 -17.73 18.84 -3.23
C LEU A 399 -17.75 17.44 -3.86
N CYS A 400 -16.63 16.74 -3.87
CA CYS A 400 -16.60 15.31 -4.19
C CYS A 400 -16.84 14.50 -2.91
N LEU A 401 -17.80 13.57 -2.91
CA LEU A 401 -18.11 12.70 -1.76
C LEU A 401 -18.25 11.24 -2.21
N ASP A 402 -17.60 10.31 -1.50
CA ASP A 402 -17.66 8.87 -1.81
C ASP A 402 -17.89 7.99 -0.57
N TYR A 403 -18.60 6.89 -0.80
CA TYR A 403 -18.98 5.89 0.19
C TYR A 403 -17.78 5.05 0.67
N SER A 404 -17.66 4.87 1.99
CA SER A 404 -16.57 4.13 2.63
C SER A 404 -17.11 3.17 3.70
N VAL A 405 -16.51 1.99 3.81
CA VAL A 405 -16.79 1.04 4.91
C VAL A 405 -15.50 0.72 5.66
N LEU A 406 -15.57 0.65 6.99
CA LEU A 406 -14.48 0.17 7.85
C LEU A 406 -15.05 -0.72 8.96
N ALA A 407 -14.20 -1.62 9.49
CA ALA A 407 -14.50 -2.39 10.69
C ALA A 407 -14.12 -1.60 11.96
N PHE A 408 -14.95 -1.68 12.99
CA PHE A 408 -14.78 -1.07 14.31
C PHE A 408 -15.08 -2.08 15.41
N ARG A 409 -14.49 -1.93 16.60
CA ARG A 409 -14.97 -2.64 17.80
C ARG A 409 -16.36 -2.13 18.19
N LYS A 410 -17.24 -3.04 18.60
CA LYS A 410 -18.55 -2.70 19.19
C LYS A 410 -18.35 -1.89 20.48
N PRO A 411 -19.11 -0.81 20.73
CA PRO A 411 -19.03 -0.01 21.96
C PRO A 411 -19.86 -0.63 23.11
N ILE A 412 -19.61 -1.92 23.39
CA ILE A 412 -20.32 -2.75 24.38
C ILE A 412 -19.53 -2.87 25.70
N PRO A 413 -20.13 -3.36 26.80
CA PRO A 413 -19.42 -3.66 28.03
C PRO A 413 -18.22 -4.59 27.82
N VAL A 414 -17.21 -4.49 28.69
CA VAL A 414 -15.96 -5.23 28.52
C VAL A 414 -16.14 -6.74 28.71
N ILE A 415 -17.10 -7.18 29.53
CA ILE A 415 -17.39 -8.61 29.75
C ILE A 415 -18.02 -9.21 28.48
N ASP A 416 -19.11 -8.62 28.00
CA ASP A 416 -19.82 -8.97 26.76
C ASP A 416 -18.86 -9.03 25.56
N PHE A 417 -17.91 -8.08 25.49
CA PHE A 417 -16.87 -8.09 24.46
C PHE A 417 -15.92 -9.28 24.55
N LEU A 418 -15.57 -9.76 25.75
CA LEU A 418 -14.75 -10.96 25.93
C LEU A 418 -15.52 -12.23 25.56
N GLU A 419 -16.80 -12.29 25.92
CA GLU A 419 -17.71 -13.39 25.55
C GLU A 419 -17.87 -13.51 24.03
N GLU A 420 -17.96 -12.40 23.29
CA GLU A 420 -17.93 -12.44 21.82
C GLU A 420 -16.52 -12.74 21.24
N HIS A 421 -15.47 -12.10 21.77
CA HIS A 421 -14.16 -12.04 21.09
C HIS A 421 -13.20 -13.18 21.45
N VAL A 422 -13.38 -13.84 22.61
CA VAL A 422 -12.53 -14.94 23.07
C VAL A 422 -13.34 -16.24 23.04
N ASN A 423 -13.04 -17.12 22.09
CA ASN A 423 -13.82 -18.35 21.87
C ASN A 423 -13.81 -19.25 23.12
N GLY A 424 -15.00 -19.67 23.57
CA GLY A 424 -15.18 -20.48 24.77
C GLY A 424 -14.92 -19.75 26.10
N PHE A 425 -14.88 -18.41 26.09
CA PHE A 425 -14.72 -17.63 27.32
C PHE A 425 -15.91 -17.82 28.26
N LYS A 426 -15.62 -18.33 29.46
CA LYS A 426 -16.48 -18.24 30.65
C LYS A 426 -15.75 -17.41 31.70
N LEU A 427 -16.47 -16.59 32.46
CA LEU A 427 -15.90 -15.73 33.51
C LEU A 427 -15.04 -16.50 34.53
N ASN A 428 -15.44 -17.73 34.88
CA ASN A 428 -14.72 -18.60 35.81
C ASN A 428 -13.37 -19.09 35.25
N ASP A 429 -13.26 -19.25 33.93
CA ASP A 429 -12.04 -19.70 33.23
C ASP A 429 -11.01 -18.58 33.00
N LEU A 430 -11.30 -17.33 33.40
CA LEU A 430 -10.45 -16.17 33.09
C LEU A 430 -8.99 -16.36 33.54
N ARG A 431 -8.73 -17.08 34.64
CA ARG A 431 -7.36 -17.44 35.07
C ARG A 431 -6.58 -18.26 34.02
N ARG A 432 -7.24 -19.14 33.26
CA ARG A 432 -6.67 -19.96 32.18
C ARG A 432 -6.41 -19.12 30.92
N VAL A 433 -7.40 -18.35 30.48
CA VAL A 433 -7.34 -17.53 29.24
C VAL A 433 -6.79 -16.12 29.45
N ARG A 434 -6.28 -15.79 30.65
CA ARG A 434 -5.83 -14.44 31.06
C ARG A 434 -4.90 -13.75 30.05
N LYS A 435 -4.02 -14.51 29.40
CA LYS A 435 -3.07 -13.98 28.40
C LYS A 435 -3.78 -13.52 27.11
N GLU A 436 -4.82 -14.23 26.69
CA GLU A 436 -5.62 -13.90 25.51
C GLU A 436 -6.53 -12.71 25.82
N VAL A 437 -7.13 -12.66 27.01
CA VAL A 437 -7.88 -11.50 27.55
C VAL A 437 -6.99 -10.25 27.59
N GLU A 438 -5.75 -10.35 28.09
CA GLU A 438 -4.83 -9.21 28.08
C GLU A 438 -4.47 -8.78 26.64
N VAL A 439 -4.21 -9.71 25.72
CA VAL A 439 -3.93 -9.40 24.31
C VAL A 439 -5.13 -8.75 23.61
N ALA A 440 -6.36 -9.18 23.92
CA ALA A 440 -7.59 -8.63 23.36
C ALA A 440 -7.87 -7.19 23.81
N LEU A 441 -7.64 -6.87 25.09
CA LEU A 441 -8.01 -5.60 25.70
C LEU A 441 -6.91 -4.53 25.69
N LYS A 442 -5.63 -4.92 25.71
CA LYS A 442 -4.52 -3.99 25.95
C LYS A 442 -4.36 -2.96 24.83
N GLY A 443 -4.45 -1.68 25.20
CA GLY A 443 -4.44 -0.55 24.27
C GLY A 443 -5.81 -0.15 23.73
N LEU A 444 -6.88 -0.92 24.01
CA LEU A 444 -8.25 -0.45 23.79
C LEU A 444 -8.61 0.66 24.79
N LYS A 445 -9.67 1.40 24.46
CA LYS A 445 -10.22 2.51 25.22
C LYS A 445 -11.59 2.17 25.80
N VAL A 446 -11.81 2.59 27.03
CA VAL A 446 -13.06 2.42 27.77
C VAL A 446 -13.52 3.74 28.37
N ARG A 447 -14.84 3.90 28.48
CA ARG A 447 -15.49 4.82 29.42
C ARG A 447 -15.90 4.02 30.66
N VAL A 448 -15.96 4.66 31.81
CA VAL A 448 -16.43 4.03 33.05
C VAL A 448 -17.86 4.46 33.37
N ILE A 449 -18.66 3.59 33.99
CA ILE A 449 -20.08 3.84 34.30
C ILE A 449 -20.38 4.04 35.78
N HIS A 450 -19.40 3.91 36.67
CA HIS A 450 -19.55 4.23 38.10
C HIS A 450 -19.48 5.74 38.42
N ARG A 451 -19.35 6.61 37.40
CA ARG A 451 -19.29 8.08 37.50
C ARG A 451 -19.89 8.73 36.26
N LEU A 452 -20.40 9.95 36.38
CA LEU A 452 -20.85 10.78 35.26
C LEU A 452 -19.66 11.44 34.53
N CYS A 453 -18.85 10.64 33.85
CA CYS A 453 -17.68 11.15 33.11
C CYS A 453 -17.69 10.77 31.62
N LYS A 454 -17.31 11.74 30.77
CA LYS A 454 -17.06 11.53 29.33
C LYS A 454 -15.61 11.10 29.02
N GLN A 455 -14.81 10.86 30.08
CA GLN A 455 -13.39 10.59 30.00
C GLN A 455 -13.10 9.21 29.39
N LYS A 456 -12.19 9.18 28.39
CA LYS A 456 -11.80 7.96 27.70
C LYS A 456 -10.45 7.45 28.19
N TYR A 457 -10.49 6.40 29.00
CA TYR A 457 -9.32 5.72 29.53
C TYR A 457 -8.68 4.83 28.45
N THR A 458 -7.50 4.27 28.73
CA THR A 458 -6.82 3.31 27.85
C THR A 458 -6.31 2.17 28.72
N ILE A 459 -6.62 0.93 28.34
CA ILE A 459 -6.28 -0.26 29.12
C ILE A 459 -4.78 -0.52 29.00
N SER A 460 -4.05 -0.37 30.11
CA SER A 460 -2.62 -0.67 30.22
C SER A 460 -2.36 -2.17 30.49
N GLY A 461 -3.34 -2.87 31.07
CA GLY A 461 -3.29 -4.31 31.33
C GLY A 461 -4.40 -4.75 32.29
N LEU A 462 -4.17 -5.87 32.98
CA LEU A 462 -5.04 -6.43 34.02
C LEU A 462 -4.34 -6.36 35.38
N SER A 463 -5.09 -6.22 36.47
CA SER A 463 -4.55 -6.29 37.84
C SER A 463 -3.87 -7.63 38.10
N GLY A 464 -2.81 -7.64 38.93
CA GLY A 464 -2.05 -8.87 39.23
C GLY A 464 -2.86 -9.92 40.00
N GLU A 465 -3.83 -9.47 40.80
CA GLU A 465 -4.69 -10.27 41.67
C GLU A 465 -6.17 -10.00 41.33
N ASP A 466 -7.06 -10.87 41.80
CA ASP A 466 -8.50 -10.79 41.58
C ASP A 466 -9.14 -9.74 42.50
N THR A 467 -10.28 -9.17 42.09
CA THR A 467 -10.83 -7.92 42.63
C THR A 467 -11.06 -7.94 44.15
N ARG A 468 -11.46 -9.09 44.72
CA ARG A 468 -11.60 -9.28 46.18
C ARG A 468 -10.33 -9.07 47.02
N TYR A 469 -9.14 -9.22 46.44
CA TYR A 469 -7.86 -9.03 47.15
C TYR A 469 -7.20 -7.67 46.86
N LEU A 470 -7.71 -6.94 45.87
CA LEU A 470 -7.15 -5.65 45.48
C LEU A 470 -7.45 -4.57 46.51
N SER A 471 -6.38 -3.88 46.90
CA SER A 471 -6.43 -2.72 47.79
C SER A 471 -5.46 -1.65 47.29
N PHE A 472 -5.71 -0.40 47.66
CA PHE A 472 -4.85 0.74 47.36
C PHE A 472 -4.72 1.64 48.60
N ILE A 473 -3.76 2.54 48.56
CA ILE A 473 -3.57 3.56 49.59
C ILE A 473 -4.41 4.77 49.17
N ALA A 474 -5.42 5.10 49.99
CA ALA A 474 -6.19 6.33 49.87
C ALA A 474 -5.46 7.44 50.64
N GLU A 475 -4.84 8.34 49.90
CA GLU A 475 -4.30 9.60 50.43
C GLU A 475 -5.42 10.65 50.43
N ASP A 476 -5.58 11.35 51.56
CA ASP A 476 -6.51 12.48 51.70
C ASP A 476 -6.03 13.67 50.84
N LEU A 477 -6.92 14.20 49.99
CA LEU A 477 -6.60 15.33 49.10
C LEU A 477 -6.39 16.65 49.86
N GLU A 478 -6.86 16.76 51.10
CA GLU A 478 -6.63 17.89 52.00
C GLU A 478 -5.50 17.63 53.00
N GLY A 479 -4.95 16.40 53.04
CA GLY A 479 -3.84 16.02 53.91
C GLY A 479 -4.17 15.96 55.41
N LYS A 480 -5.45 16.00 55.79
CA LYS A 480 -5.90 15.99 57.19
C LYS A 480 -5.89 14.59 57.80
N SER A 481 -6.03 13.55 56.98
CA SER A 481 -6.18 12.15 57.38
C SER A 481 -4.95 11.30 57.01
N PRO A 482 -4.49 10.37 57.86
CA PRO A 482 -3.40 9.46 57.52
C PRO A 482 -3.79 8.50 56.38
N ALA A 483 -2.82 8.13 55.54
CA ALA A 483 -3.05 7.40 54.31
C ALA A 483 -3.56 5.95 54.55
N LYS A 484 -4.87 5.74 54.41
CA LYS A 484 -5.55 4.48 54.75
C LYS A 484 -5.41 3.46 53.61
N LYS A 485 -5.10 2.20 53.94
CA LYS A 485 -5.23 1.08 52.99
C LYS A 485 -6.71 0.69 52.88
N VAL A 486 -7.30 0.83 51.69
CA VAL A 486 -8.74 0.55 51.44
C VAL A 486 -8.88 -0.54 50.38
N GLY A 487 -9.84 -1.45 50.57
CA GLY A 487 -10.21 -2.48 49.59
C GLY A 487 -10.99 -1.88 48.42
N ILE A 488 -10.85 -2.45 47.21
CA ILE A 488 -11.58 -1.95 46.04
C ILE A 488 -13.10 -2.17 46.18
N ILE A 489 -13.54 -3.28 46.78
CA ILE A 489 -14.97 -3.54 47.03
C ILE A 489 -15.55 -2.47 47.94
N ASP A 490 -14.90 -2.22 49.08
CA ASP A 490 -15.40 -1.28 50.08
C ASP A 490 -15.40 0.15 49.53
N TYR A 491 -14.33 0.57 48.85
CA TYR A 491 -14.25 1.88 48.20
C TYR A 491 -15.36 2.11 47.15
N PHE A 492 -15.70 1.10 46.34
CA PHE A 492 -16.78 1.25 45.34
C PHE A 492 -18.17 1.26 45.98
N ARG A 493 -18.36 0.53 47.09
CA ARG A 493 -19.60 0.53 47.88
C ARG A 493 -19.79 1.86 48.62
N GLU A 494 -18.80 2.26 49.42
CA GLU A 494 -18.81 3.48 50.25
C GLU A 494 -18.91 4.76 49.40
N LYS A 495 -18.13 4.89 48.33
CA LYS A 495 -18.03 6.15 47.57
C LYS A 495 -19.03 6.28 46.41
N TYR A 496 -19.40 5.18 45.75
CA TYR A 496 -20.22 5.21 44.53
C TYR A 496 -21.55 4.47 44.66
N GLY A 497 -21.84 3.87 45.82
CA GLY A 497 -23.06 3.07 46.03
C GLY A 497 -23.12 1.84 45.11
N LYS A 498 -21.97 1.25 44.74
CA LYS A 498 -21.89 0.10 43.83
C LYS A 498 -21.29 -1.11 44.54
N ASP A 499 -22.09 -2.17 44.75
CA ASP A 499 -21.49 -3.49 45.02
C ASP A 499 -20.94 -4.07 43.71
N ILE A 500 -19.77 -4.70 43.81
CA ILE A 500 -19.07 -5.35 42.70
C ILE A 500 -19.62 -6.77 42.57
N LYS A 501 -20.26 -7.15 41.46
CA LYS A 501 -20.78 -8.52 41.31
C LYS A 501 -19.64 -9.51 41.09
N TYR A 502 -18.65 -9.17 40.26
CA TYR A 502 -17.63 -10.09 39.80
C TYR A 502 -16.34 -10.00 40.64
N LYS A 503 -16.42 -10.53 41.87
CA LYS A 503 -15.37 -10.42 42.90
C LYS A 503 -14.12 -11.28 42.61
N ASP A 504 -14.23 -12.30 41.77
CA ASP A 504 -13.21 -13.33 41.49
C ASP A 504 -12.43 -13.13 40.17
N ILE A 505 -12.67 -12.03 39.46
CA ILE A 505 -11.90 -11.65 38.26
C ILE A 505 -10.98 -10.46 38.54
N PRO A 506 -9.88 -10.29 37.77
CA PRO A 506 -9.03 -9.10 37.88
C PRO A 506 -9.74 -7.83 37.38
N CYS A 507 -9.36 -6.68 37.94
CA CYS A 507 -9.71 -5.37 37.42
C CYS A 507 -8.91 -5.03 36.15
N LEU A 508 -9.42 -4.08 35.36
CA LEU A 508 -8.62 -3.41 34.32
C LEU A 508 -7.66 -2.43 34.97
N ASP A 509 -6.39 -2.40 34.56
CA ASP A 509 -5.49 -1.29 34.86
C ASP A 509 -5.64 -0.20 33.81
N LEU A 510 -6.33 0.88 34.19
CA LEU A 510 -6.51 2.10 33.41
C LEU A 510 -5.39 3.13 33.72
N GLY A 511 -4.33 2.69 34.38
CA GLY A 511 -3.21 3.48 34.86
C GLY A 511 -2.32 4.05 33.76
N LYS A 512 -1.64 5.16 34.07
CA LYS A 512 -0.67 5.84 33.20
C LYS A 512 0.62 6.11 33.97
N ASN A 513 1.78 5.98 33.29
CA ASN A 513 3.11 6.25 33.86
C ASN A 513 3.39 5.54 35.20
N ASN A 514 3.13 4.23 35.29
CA ASN A 514 3.25 3.39 36.50
C ASN A 514 2.34 3.75 37.69
N ARG A 515 1.48 4.78 37.61
CA ARG A 515 0.36 4.94 38.56
C ARG A 515 -0.69 3.89 38.24
N LYS A 516 -0.95 2.97 39.17
CA LYS A 516 -2.05 1.98 39.09
C LYS A 516 -3.40 2.72 39.10
N ASN A 517 -4.35 2.30 38.29
CA ASN A 517 -5.74 2.75 38.39
C ASN A 517 -6.65 1.57 38.06
N TYR A 518 -7.02 0.80 39.09
CA TYR A 518 -7.80 -0.43 38.92
C TYR A 518 -9.30 -0.14 38.95
N VAL A 519 -10.01 -0.59 37.91
CA VAL A 519 -11.48 -0.51 37.81
C VAL A 519 -12.05 -1.90 37.46
N PRO A 520 -13.10 -2.36 38.14
CA PRO A 520 -13.79 -3.62 37.82
C PRO A 520 -14.27 -3.66 36.36
N MET A 521 -14.21 -4.82 35.71
CA MET A 521 -14.56 -4.95 34.29
C MET A 521 -16.03 -4.60 34.01
N GLU A 522 -16.93 -4.94 34.94
CA GLU A 522 -18.36 -4.64 34.87
C GLU A 522 -18.69 -3.14 34.83
N PHE A 523 -17.81 -2.28 35.35
CA PHE A 523 -17.99 -0.82 35.30
C PHE A 523 -17.28 -0.17 34.10
N CYS A 524 -16.85 -0.95 33.11
CA CYS A 524 -16.13 -0.49 31.92
C CYS A 524 -16.87 -0.86 30.62
N ILE A 525 -17.07 0.14 29.74
CA ILE A 525 -17.67 -0.02 28.42
C ILE A 525 -16.68 0.44 27.35
N LEU A 526 -16.48 -0.35 26.29
CA LEU A 526 -15.62 0.03 25.17
C LEU A 526 -16.13 1.31 24.49
N THR A 527 -15.21 2.22 24.17
CA THR A 527 -15.58 3.45 23.46
C THR A 527 -15.75 3.20 21.97
N GLU A 528 -16.64 3.96 21.36
CA GLU A 528 -16.88 4.03 19.93
C GLU A 528 -15.65 4.56 19.14
N GLY A 529 -15.61 4.27 17.84
CA GLY A 529 -14.55 4.74 16.94
C GLY A 529 -13.22 3.99 17.00
N GLN A 530 -13.17 2.88 17.73
CA GLN A 530 -11.99 2.01 17.78
C GLN A 530 -11.90 1.12 16.54
N ARG A 531 -11.30 1.66 15.47
CA ARG A 531 -11.09 0.95 14.20
C ARG A 531 -10.36 -0.39 14.42
N PHE A 532 -10.91 -1.45 13.84
CA PHE A 532 -10.26 -2.75 13.70
C PHE A 532 -9.53 -2.86 12.35
N LEU A 533 -8.53 -3.74 12.26
CA LEU A 533 -7.78 -3.97 11.01
C LEU A 533 -8.46 -5.10 10.21
N LYS A 534 -8.67 -4.88 8.92
CA LYS A 534 -9.30 -5.89 8.04
C LYS A 534 -8.44 -7.14 7.88
N GLU A 535 -7.14 -6.97 8.09
CA GLU A 535 -6.09 -7.99 8.06
C GLU A 535 -6.18 -8.95 9.26
N ASN A 536 -6.88 -8.54 10.32
CA ASN A 536 -7.09 -9.32 11.55
C ASN A 536 -8.52 -9.88 11.65
N LEU A 537 -9.36 -9.70 10.63
CA LEU A 537 -10.69 -10.32 10.57
C LEU A 537 -10.56 -11.81 10.27
N ASP A 538 -11.54 -12.57 10.74
CA ASP A 538 -11.75 -13.94 10.30
C ASP A 538 -12.21 -13.99 8.82
N ARG A 539 -12.36 -15.19 8.27
CA ARG A 539 -12.76 -15.39 6.87
C ARG A 539 -14.16 -14.84 6.57
N ASN A 540 -15.11 -14.97 7.48
CA ASN A 540 -16.51 -14.59 7.29
C ASN A 540 -16.69 -13.09 7.49
N GLY A 541 -16.14 -12.50 8.56
CA GLY A 541 -16.14 -11.06 8.78
C GLY A 541 -15.40 -10.30 7.66
N ALA A 542 -14.28 -10.82 7.17
CA ALA A 542 -13.57 -10.25 6.02
C ALA A 542 -14.43 -10.29 4.73
N GLN A 543 -15.13 -11.40 4.46
CA GLN A 543 -15.99 -11.53 3.29
C GLN A 543 -17.28 -10.69 3.40
N LYS A 544 -17.87 -10.55 4.59
CA LYS A 544 -19.03 -9.65 4.83
C LYS A 544 -18.64 -8.18 4.67
N LEU A 545 -17.52 -7.73 5.26
CA LEU A 545 -16.98 -6.38 5.04
C LEU A 545 -16.67 -6.10 3.56
N LYS A 546 -16.14 -7.10 2.84
CA LYS A 546 -15.88 -7.02 1.39
C LYS A 546 -17.18 -6.86 0.61
N ASN A 547 -18.22 -7.65 0.89
CA ASN A 547 -19.53 -7.54 0.25
C ASN A 547 -20.16 -6.16 0.50
N LEU A 548 -20.14 -5.67 1.75
CA LEU A 548 -20.59 -4.32 2.11
C LEU A 548 -19.82 -3.20 1.40
N SER A 549 -18.59 -3.46 0.95
CA SER A 549 -17.78 -2.50 0.17
C SER A 549 -18.05 -2.55 -1.34
N LEU A 550 -18.55 -3.68 -1.86
CA LEU A 550 -18.77 -3.96 -3.28
C LEU A 550 -20.19 -3.59 -3.74
N VAL A 551 -20.67 -2.44 -3.28
CA VAL A 551 -22.01 -1.91 -3.57
C VAL A 551 -22.17 -1.60 -5.07
N ALA A 552 -23.30 -2.03 -5.65
CA ALA A 552 -23.67 -1.77 -7.04
C ALA A 552 -23.81 -0.24 -7.31
N PRO A 553 -23.59 0.23 -8.55
CA PRO A 553 -23.56 1.65 -8.90
C PRO A 553 -24.75 2.46 -8.38
N LYS A 554 -25.99 2.03 -8.67
CA LYS A 554 -27.20 2.78 -8.28
C LYS A 554 -27.44 2.79 -6.77
N VAL A 555 -27.12 1.69 -6.06
CA VAL A 555 -27.19 1.67 -4.59
C VAL A 555 -26.11 2.57 -3.98
N ARG A 556 -24.89 2.59 -4.53
CA ARG A 556 -23.82 3.49 -4.08
C ARG A 556 -24.17 4.96 -4.33
N GLU A 557 -24.76 5.26 -5.48
CA GLU A 557 -25.26 6.58 -5.85
C GLU A 557 -26.32 7.09 -4.85
N ASN A 558 -27.32 6.26 -4.53
CA ASN A 558 -28.33 6.57 -3.53
C ASN A 558 -27.70 6.86 -2.16
N ASN A 559 -26.84 5.95 -1.66
CA ASN A 559 -26.12 6.11 -0.40
C ASN A 559 -25.33 7.43 -0.35
N ILE A 560 -24.68 7.84 -1.45
CA ILE A 560 -23.94 9.10 -1.53
C ILE A 560 -24.89 10.31 -1.47
N CYS A 561 -26.05 10.26 -2.13
CA CYS A 561 -27.06 11.31 -2.07
C CYS A 561 -27.65 11.47 -0.66
N GLU A 562 -27.90 10.36 0.03
CA GLU A 562 -28.34 10.34 1.43
C GLU A 562 -27.26 10.91 2.38
N MET A 563 -26.00 10.52 2.19
CA MET A 563 -24.87 11.03 2.98
C MET A 563 -24.63 12.54 2.80
N VAL A 564 -24.93 13.11 1.63
CA VAL A 564 -24.90 14.56 1.39
C VAL A 564 -26.05 15.28 2.11
N ARG A 565 -27.26 14.68 2.11
CA ARG A 565 -28.49 15.24 2.71
C ARG A 565 -28.63 15.01 4.22
N SER A 566 -27.79 14.17 4.80
CA SER A 566 -27.82 13.87 6.24
C SER A 566 -27.60 15.13 7.09
N LYS A 567 -28.37 15.27 8.19
CA LYS A 567 -28.17 16.31 9.21
C LYS A 567 -26.76 16.29 9.83
N THR A 568 -26.11 15.12 9.86
CA THR A 568 -24.70 14.95 10.31
C THR A 568 -23.68 14.99 9.17
N GLY A 569 -24.13 15.13 7.92
CA GLY A 569 -23.28 15.23 6.73
C GLY A 569 -22.58 16.59 6.58
N PRO A 570 -21.78 16.77 5.51
CA PRO A 570 -21.05 18.03 5.27
C PRO A 570 -21.95 19.22 4.93
N CYS A 571 -23.17 18.97 4.46
CA CYS A 571 -24.18 19.99 4.16
C CYS A 571 -25.29 20.07 5.23
N GLY A 572 -25.08 19.42 6.38
CA GLY A 572 -26.00 19.43 7.50
C GLY A 572 -25.74 20.60 8.45
N GLY A 573 -26.82 21.26 8.89
CA GLY A 573 -26.76 22.44 9.76
C GLY A 573 -26.16 23.68 9.07
N ASP A 574 -26.27 24.82 9.74
CA ASP A 574 -25.98 26.12 9.12
C ASP A 574 -24.49 26.50 9.03
N MET A 575 -23.59 25.55 9.32
CA MET A 575 -22.15 25.80 9.33
C MET A 575 -21.65 26.33 7.98
N ILE A 576 -21.95 25.65 6.88
CA ILE A 576 -21.54 26.12 5.53
C ILE A 576 -22.28 27.39 5.12
N ASN A 577 -23.56 27.52 5.47
CA ASN A 577 -24.42 28.67 5.18
C ASN A 577 -23.86 29.96 5.81
N ASN A 578 -23.45 29.90 7.08
CA ASN A 578 -22.83 31.00 7.81
C ASN A 578 -21.54 31.50 7.12
N PHE A 579 -20.71 30.58 6.63
CA PHE A 579 -19.52 30.93 5.85
C PHE A 579 -19.85 31.48 4.44
N GLY A 580 -21.11 31.42 3.99
CA GLY A 580 -21.54 31.85 2.67
C GLY A 580 -21.21 30.84 1.57
N ILE A 581 -21.28 29.55 1.90
CA ILE A 581 -21.03 28.41 1.01
C ILE A 581 -22.34 27.64 0.82
N GLU A 582 -22.79 27.50 -0.42
CA GLU A 582 -24.01 26.78 -0.81
C GLU A 582 -23.63 25.54 -1.64
N VAL A 583 -24.26 24.39 -1.40
CA VAL A 583 -23.99 23.13 -2.12
C VAL A 583 -25.25 22.64 -2.83
N ASN A 584 -25.18 22.49 -4.15
CA ASN A 584 -26.25 21.85 -4.91
C ASN A 584 -26.26 20.34 -4.60
N MET A 585 -27.30 19.86 -3.90
CA MET A 585 -27.45 18.46 -3.46
C MET A 585 -27.90 17.48 -4.58
N ARG A 586 -27.72 17.86 -5.85
CA ARG A 586 -27.82 16.98 -7.03
C ARG A 586 -26.41 16.68 -7.55
N MET A 587 -26.16 15.42 -7.92
CA MET A 587 -24.92 15.04 -8.59
C MET A 587 -24.76 15.80 -9.91
N THR A 588 -23.52 16.13 -10.27
CA THR A 588 -23.21 16.73 -11.58
C THR A 588 -23.50 15.73 -12.69
N THR A 589 -24.38 16.07 -13.64
CA THR A 589 -24.52 15.33 -14.91
C THR A 589 -23.53 15.89 -15.93
N VAL A 590 -22.83 15.02 -16.64
CA VAL A 590 -21.78 15.34 -17.63
C VAL A 590 -21.99 14.50 -18.89
N ALA A 591 -21.67 15.05 -20.06
CA ALA A 591 -21.60 14.26 -21.29
C ALA A 591 -20.33 13.41 -21.28
N GLY A 592 -20.49 12.09 -21.16
CA GLY A 592 -19.41 11.11 -21.33
C GLY A 592 -19.37 10.57 -22.75
N ARG A 593 -18.17 10.26 -23.24
CA ARG A 593 -17.95 9.64 -24.56
C ARG A 593 -17.44 8.22 -24.39
N VAL A 594 -18.04 7.25 -25.05
CA VAL A 594 -17.47 5.90 -25.17
C VAL A 594 -16.58 5.88 -26.41
N ILE A 595 -15.27 5.72 -26.25
CA ILE A 595 -14.33 5.55 -27.38
C ILE A 595 -14.24 4.08 -27.80
N MET A 596 -13.99 3.83 -29.09
CA MET A 596 -13.91 2.48 -29.64
C MET A 596 -12.70 1.72 -29.10
N ALA A 597 -12.87 0.43 -28.76
CA ALA A 597 -11.75 -0.50 -28.57
C ALA A 597 -10.88 -0.59 -29.85
N PRO A 598 -9.58 -0.92 -29.76
CA PRO A 598 -8.80 -1.34 -30.92
C PRO A 598 -9.22 -2.73 -31.39
N GLU A 599 -8.79 -3.10 -32.59
CA GLU A 599 -8.84 -4.48 -33.04
C GLU A 599 -7.57 -5.24 -32.65
N LEU A 600 -7.72 -6.53 -32.33
CA LEU A 600 -6.64 -7.37 -31.81
C LEU A 600 -6.20 -8.42 -32.84
N LYS A 601 -4.89 -8.63 -32.89
CA LYS A 601 -4.20 -9.63 -33.69
C LYS A 601 -3.89 -10.84 -32.79
N LEU A 602 -4.41 -12.01 -33.15
CA LEU A 602 -4.04 -13.32 -32.59
C LEU A 602 -3.53 -14.25 -33.69
N GLY A 603 -2.92 -15.37 -33.31
CA GLY A 603 -2.56 -16.43 -34.25
C GLY A 603 -3.77 -17.26 -34.70
N GLY A 604 -3.67 -17.83 -35.90
CA GLY A 604 -4.60 -18.84 -36.42
C GLY A 604 -4.21 -20.26 -35.97
N ALA A 605 -5.20 -21.07 -35.61
CA ALA A 605 -4.98 -22.34 -34.91
C ALA A 605 -4.24 -23.43 -35.72
N HIS A 606 -4.27 -23.41 -37.06
CA HIS A 606 -3.83 -24.55 -37.89
C HIS A 606 -2.91 -24.21 -39.08
N ASN A 607 -2.56 -22.95 -39.33
CA ASN A 607 -1.80 -22.55 -40.53
C ASN A 607 -0.93 -21.29 -40.37
N GLY A 608 -0.73 -20.80 -39.14
CA GLY A 608 0.07 -19.59 -38.86
C GLY A 608 -0.50 -18.27 -39.40
N ARG A 609 -1.61 -18.27 -40.16
CA ARG A 609 -2.25 -17.03 -40.64
C ARG A 609 -2.78 -16.23 -39.46
N MET A 610 -2.52 -14.92 -39.45
CA MET A 610 -2.97 -14.03 -38.38
C MET A 610 -4.51 -13.86 -38.44
N SER A 611 -5.15 -13.92 -37.27
CA SER A 611 -6.58 -13.65 -37.12
C SER A 611 -6.79 -12.25 -36.54
N LYS A 612 -7.49 -11.41 -37.29
CA LYS A 612 -8.16 -10.22 -36.77
C LYS A 612 -9.29 -10.63 -35.82
N ILE A 613 -9.46 -9.90 -34.71
CA ILE A 613 -10.53 -10.08 -33.72
C ILE A 613 -11.03 -8.71 -33.25
N THR A 614 -12.32 -8.46 -33.43
CA THR A 614 -13.03 -7.35 -32.77
C THR A 614 -13.35 -7.76 -31.33
N VAL A 615 -13.03 -6.92 -30.36
CA VAL A 615 -13.34 -7.17 -28.94
C VAL A 615 -14.84 -6.97 -28.69
N ASP A 616 -15.43 -7.76 -27.77
CA ASP A 616 -16.84 -7.59 -27.38
C ASP A 616 -17.13 -6.15 -26.92
N ARG A 617 -18.19 -5.52 -27.45
CA ARG A 617 -18.45 -4.09 -27.21
C ARG A 617 -18.91 -3.77 -25.78
N ASN A 618 -19.46 -4.74 -25.05
CA ASN A 618 -20.13 -4.50 -23.76
C ASN A 618 -19.22 -4.81 -22.56
N ARG A 619 -18.55 -5.96 -22.58
CA ARG A 619 -17.62 -6.43 -21.55
C ARG A 619 -16.17 -6.19 -21.92
N CYS A 620 -15.88 -5.97 -23.20
CA CYS A 620 -14.53 -5.66 -23.69
C CYS A 620 -13.51 -6.76 -23.28
N HIS A 621 -13.95 -8.00 -23.49
CA HIS A 621 -13.21 -9.23 -23.32
C HIS A 621 -12.98 -9.91 -24.68
N TRP A 622 -11.96 -10.75 -24.75
CA TRP A 622 -11.70 -11.69 -25.84
C TRP A 622 -11.37 -13.08 -25.28
N ASN A 623 -11.08 -14.06 -26.12
CA ASN A 623 -10.65 -15.40 -25.70
C ASN A 623 -9.77 -16.08 -26.77
N PHE A 624 -9.24 -17.26 -26.45
CA PHE A 624 -8.45 -18.12 -27.34
C PHE A 624 -9.21 -19.40 -27.73
N VAL A 625 -10.49 -19.30 -28.10
CA VAL A 625 -11.27 -20.41 -28.67
C VAL A 625 -11.02 -20.45 -30.18
N GLY A 626 -10.37 -21.50 -30.68
CA GLY A 626 -9.98 -21.61 -32.09
C GLY A 626 -8.91 -20.60 -32.54
N LYS A 627 -8.09 -20.09 -31.60
CA LYS A 627 -7.02 -19.10 -31.83
C LYS A 627 -5.76 -19.46 -31.04
N SER A 628 -4.61 -19.09 -31.58
CA SER A 628 -3.29 -19.24 -30.95
C SER A 628 -2.72 -17.87 -30.51
N VAL A 629 -1.63 -17.88 -29.76
CA VAL A 629 -0.83 -16.67 -29.49
C VAL A 629 -0.17 -16.16 -30.78
N VAL A 630 0.21 -14.88 -30.83
CA VAL A 630 0.90 -14.30 -32.00
C VAL A 630 2.30 -14.89 -32.19
N GLU A 631 3.00 -15.16 -31.09
CA GLU A 631 4.32 -15.79 -31.07
C GLU A 631 4.44 -16.70 -29.84
N GLY A 632 4.39 -18.00 -30.07
CA GLY A 632 4.61 -19.02 -29.04
C GLY A 632 6.10 -19.32 -28.89
N LYS A 633 6.62 -19.21 -27.68
CA LYS A 633 7.97 -19.66 -27.33
C LYS A 633 7.99 -21.15 -27.07
N HIS A 634 8.98 -21.81 -27.65
CA HIS A 634 9.23 -23.23 -27.41
C HIS A 634 9.69 -23.47 -25.97
N ILE A 635 9.14 -24.50 -25.35
CA ILE A 635 9.40 -24.90 -23.95
C ILE A 635 9.96 -26.33 -23.96
N ASP A 636 11.23 -26.46 -24.35
CA ASP A 636 11.95 -27.75 -24.48
C ASP A 636 12.67 -28.15 -23.17
N ARG A 637 13.00 -27.19 -22.31
CA ARG A 637 13.77 -27.42 -21.06
C ARG A 637 13.03 -26.86 -19.86
N TRP A 638 12.07 -27.64 -19.35
CA TRP A 638 11.31 -27.31 -18.15
C TRP A 638 11.25 -28.47 -17.15
N ALA A 639 10.85 -28.17 -15.92
CA ALA A 639 10.74 -29.15 -14.84
C ALA A 639 9.55 -28.84 -13.92
N VAL A 640 9.10 -29.84 -13.16
CA VAL A 640 8.05 -29.71 -12.14
C VAL A 640 8.64 -29.95 -10.75
N LEU A 641 8.35 -29.04 -9.82
CA LEU A 641 8.62 -29.18 -8.40
C LEU A 641 7.29 -29.16 -7.63
N ASP A 642 6.84 -30.33 -7.18
CA ASP A 642 5.55 -30.52 -6.52
C ASP A 642 5.70 -30.61 -5.00
N PHE A 643 5.30 -29.54 -4.30
CA PHE A 643 5.23 -29.50 -2.84
C PHE A 643 3.95 -30.14 -2.27
N SER A 644 3.00 -30.55 -3.11
CA SER A 644 1.74 -31.21 -2.72
C SER A 644 1.81 -32.74 -2.67
N ALA A 645 2.91 -33.34 -3.16
CA ALA A 645 3.09 -34.79 -3.29
C ALA A 645 2.79 -35.62 -2.02
N TYR A 646 2.98 -35.03 -0.82
CA TYR A 646 2.79 -35.66 0.48
C TYR A 646 1.65 -35.04 1.32
N GLU A 647 0.81 -34.20 0.73
CA GLU A 647 -0.32 -33.55 1.40
C GLU A 647 -1.59 -34.37 1.15
N GLY A 648 -2.16 -34.98 2.20
CA GLY A 648 -3.23 -35.98 2.09
C GLY A 648 -4.52 -35.48 1.41
N PHE A 649 -4.76 -34.16 1.42
CA PHE A 649 -5.80 -33.51 0.64
C PHE A 649 -5.17 -32.50 -0.32
N ASN A 650 -5.61 -32.51 -1.59
CA ASN A 650 -5.07 -31.70 -2.69
C ASN A 650 -3.63 -32.06 -3.10
N ARG A 651 -3.23 -33.34 -3.08
CA ARG A 651 -2.08 -33.82 -3.86
C ARG A 651 -2.31 -33.62 -5.36
N LEU A 652 -1.27 -33.23 -6.12
CA LEU A 652 -1.31 -33.16 -7.59
C LEU A 652 -1.47 -34.55 -8.21
N ASN A 653 -2.31 -34.66 -9.24
CA ASN A 653 -2.29 -35.77 -10.20
C ASN A 653 -1.44 -35.36 -11.42
N PRO A 654 -0.17 -35.80 -11.52
CA PRO A 654 0.72 -35.39 -12.61
C PRO A 654 0.25 -35.97 -13.96
N ASP A 655 -0.22 -37.21 -13.97
CA ASP A 655 -0.60 -37.98 -15.17
C ASP A 655 -1.84 -37.38 -15.86
N HIS A 656 -2.71 -36.71 -15.09
CA HIS A 656 -3.78 -35.89 -15.63
C HIS A 656 -3.31 -34.48 -16.02
N PHE A 657 -2.56 -33.81 -15.14
CA PHE A 657 -2.23 -32.39 -15.31
C PHE A 657 -1.22 -32.13 -16.44
N ILE A 658 -0.11 -32.87 -16.48
CA ILE A 658 1.02 -32.59 -17.39
C ILE A 658 0.60 -32.81 -18.85
N PRO A 659 0.06 -33.96 -19.27
CA PRO A 659 -0.32 -34.18 -20.66
C PRO A 659 -1.46 -33.27 -21.12
N LYS A 660 -2.41 -32.93 -20.22
CA LYS A 660 -3.48 -31.98 -20.57
C LYS A 660 -2.95 -30.54 -20.69
N PHE A 661 -1.98 -30.15 -19.88
CA PHE A 661 -1.35 -28.82 -19.98
C PHE A 661 -0.49 -28.69 -21.25
N ILE A 662 0.30 -29.71 -21.60
CA ILE A 662 1.05 -29.76 -22.86
C ILE A 662 0.11 -29.64 -24.06
N ARG A 663 -0.96 -30.46 -24.12
CA ARG A 663 -1.99 -30.37 -25.18
C ARG A 663 -2.63 -28.98 -25.24
N ARG A 664 -2.89 -28.32 -24.10
CA ARG A 664 -3.44 -26.95 -24.11
C ARG A 664 -2.42 -25.93 -24.62
N CYS A 665 -1.14 -26.04 -24.27
CA CYS A 665 -0.08 -25.19 -24.83
C CYS A 665 0.02 -25.34 -26.35
N ALA A 666 0.06 -26.58 -26.86
CA ALA A 666 0.06 -26.87 -28.29
C ALA A 666 -1.17 -26.26 -29.00
N SER A 667 -2.37 -26.40 -28.44
CA SER A 667 -3.60 -25.79 -28.99
C SER A 667 -3.60 -24.25 -29.01
N LEU A 668 -2.67 -23.62 -28.28
CA LEU A 668 -2.45 -22.17 -28.25
C LEU A 668 -1.26 -21.75 -29.11
N GLY A 669 -0.60 -22.66 -29.85
CA GLY A 669 0.60 -22.37 -30.64
C GLY A 669 1.90 -22.30 -29.81
N ILE A 670 1.88 -22.75 -28.56
CA ILE A 670 3.04 -22.81 -27.66
C ILE A 670 3.55 -24.25 -27.67
N ARG A 671 4.60 -24.55 -28.44
CA ARG A 671 5.22 -25.88 -28.40
C ARG A 671 5.89 -26.10 -27.03
N MET A 672 5.61 -27.25 -26.43
CA MET A 672 6.08 -27.64 -25.12
C MET A 672 6.30 -29.15 -25.15
N ASP A 673 7.53 -29.58 -24.86
CA ASP A 673 7.90 -31.00 -24.83
C ASP A 673 7.65 -31.54 -23.40
N GLU A 674 7.92 -32.81 -23.10
CA GLU A 674 7.74 -33.40 -21.76
C GLU A 674 8.75 -32.83 -20.73
N PRO A 675 8.45 -32.83 -19.41
CA PRO A 675 9.33 -32.21 -18.41
C PRO A 675 10.58 -33.07 -18.16
N LEU A 676 11.75 -32.42 -18.18
CA LEU A 676 13.06 -33.05 -17.95
C LEU A 676 13.20 -33.70 -16.56
N LEU A 677 12.43 -33.20 -15.58
CA LEU A 677 12.47 -33.65 -14.20
C LEU A 677 11.11 -33.39 -13.52
N TYR A 678 10.58 -34.41 -12.86
CA TYR A 678 9.55 -34.28 -11.84
C TYR A 678 10.17 -34.49 -10.46
N GLN A 679 10.05 -33.51 -9.57
CA GLN A 679 10.56 -33.58 -8.20
C GLN A 679 9.43 -33.41 -7.19
N SER A 680 9.15 -34.46 -6.42
CA SER A 680 8.31 -34.38 -5.22
C SER A 680 9.03 -33.68 -4.07
N SER A 681 8.31 -32.88 -3.30
CA SER A 681 8.78 -32.21 -2.08
C SER A 681 7.61 -32.00 -1.11
N ARG A 682 7.90 -31.52 0.10
CA ARG A 682 6.92 -31.23 1.16
C ARG A 682 6.80 -29.72 1.37
N MET A 683 5.60 -29.22 1.65
CA MET A 683 5.36 -27.81 2.01
C MET A 683 6.25 -27.32 3.18
N ASN A 684 6.72 -28.20 4.07
CA ASN A 684 7.61 -27.80 5.17
C ASN A 684 9.00 -27.30 4.70
N ALA A 685 9.38 -27.49 3.43
CA ALA A 685 10.55 -26.84 2.85
C ALA A 685 10.45 -25.30 2.91
N PHE A 686 9.24 -24.73 2.81
CA PHE A 686 9.01 -23.29 2.96
C PHE A 686 9.30 -22.76 4.38
N SER A 687 9.31 -23.64 5.39
CA SER A 687 9.62 -23.28 6.79
C SER A 687 11.10 -22.99 7.04
N ASN A 688 12.00 -23.34 6.11
CA ASN A 688 13.43 -23.09 6.25
C ASN A 688 14.08 -22.69 4.91
N VAL A 689 14.55 -21.45 4.83
CA VAL A 689 15.18 -20.87 3.63
C VAL A 689 16.40 -21.67 3.16
N ALA A 690 17.16 -22.30 4.07
CA ALA A 690 18.31 -23.14 3.70
C ALA A 690 17.87 -24.43 2.97
N MET A 691 16.88 -25.15 3.52
CA MET A 691 16.33 -26.36 2.90
C MET A 691 15.68 -26.06 1.54
N LEU A 692 14.98 -24.93 1.43
CA LEU A 692 14.41 -24.47 0.17
C LEU A 692 15.51 -24.14 -0.86
N ARG A 693 16.60 -23.50 -0.43
CA ARG A 693 17.78 -23.20 -1.27
C ARG A 693 18.46 -24.48 -1.77
N GLU A 694 18.72 -25.44 -0.89
CA GLU A 694 19.33 -26.74 -1.24
C GLU A 694 18.48 -27.53 -2.23
N LEU A 695 17.16 -27.60 -1.99
CA LEU A 695 16.19 -28.22 -2.89
C LEU A 695 16.21 -27.59 -4.29
N LEU A 696 16.19 -26.26 -4.37
CA LEU A 696 16.16 -25.53 -5.63
C LEU A 696 17.48 -25.61 -6.40
N LEU A 697 18.63 -25.59 -5.69
CA LEU A 697 19.94 -25.87 -6.30
C LEU A 697 20.04 -27.31 -6.81
N GLY A 698 19.55 -28.30 -6.06
CA GLY A 698 19.56 -29.70 -6.48
C GLY A 698 18.68 -29.97 -7.71
N VAL A 699 17.51 -29.31 -7.81
CA VAL A 699 16.65 -29.36 -8.99
C VAL A 699 17.32 -28.69 -10.21
N ALA A 700 17.94 -27.53 -10.02
CA ALA A 700 18.66 -26.82 -11.07
C ALA A 700 19.87 -27.62 -11.58
N GLY A 701 20.65 -28.20 -10.66
CA GLY A 701 21.82 -29.03 -10.97
C GLY A 701 21.44 -30.25 -11.80
N ARG A 702 20.50 -31.08 -11.33
CA ARG A 702 20.08 -32.28 -12.08
C ARG A 702 19.56 -31.96 -13.49
N ALA A 703 18.76 -30.91 -13.65
CA ALA A 703 18.28 -30.51 -14.97
C ALA A 703 19.39 -29.98 -15.89
N HIS A 704 20.42 -29.34 -15.31
CA HIS A 704 21.64 -28.97 -16.05
C HIS A 704 22.47 -30.21 -16.43
N ASP A 705 22.63 -31.17 -15.52
CA ASP A 705 23.38 -32.39 -15.79
C ASP A 705 22.80 -33.20 -16.95
N SER A 706 21.47 -33.29 -17.03
CA SER A 706 20.74 -34.00 -18.10
C SER A 706 20.79 -33.33 -19.47
N THR A 707 21.01 -32.01 -19.56
CA THR A 707 20.88 -31.26 -20.84
C THR A 707 22.08 -30.37 -21.20
N LYS A 708 23.06 -30.25 -20.30
CA LYS A 708 24.20 -29.30 -20.31
C LYS A 708 23.80 -27.84 -20.56
N ASN A 709 22.53 -27.51 -20.30
CA ASN A 709 21.91 -26.20 -20.50
C ASN A 709 21.12 -25.79 -19.27
N GLN A 710 20.65 -24.55 -19.18
CA GLN A 710 19.79 -24.11 -18.07
C GLN A 710 18.32 -24.38 -18.39
N LEU A 711 17.53 -24.65 -17.34
CA LEU A 711 16.06 -24.66 -17.43
C LEU A 711 15.53 -23.31 -17.90
N GLN A 712 14.66 -23.34 -18.91
CA GLN A 712 13.90 -22.17 -19.34
C GLN A 712 12.88 -21.75 -18.27
N ILE A 713 12.20 -22.73 -17.65
CA ILE A 713 11.17 -22.47 -16.65
C ILE A 713 10.99 -23.65 -15.67
N LEU A 714 10.78 -23.33 -14.39
CA LEU A 714 10.44 -24.29 -13.34
C LEU A 714 8.98 -24.08 -12.89
N VAL A 715 8.17 -25.12 -12.99
CA VAL A 715 6.76 -25.12 -12.56
C VAL A 715 6.69 -25.60 -11.10
N CYS A 716 6.16 -24.77 -10.19
CA CYS A 716 6.14 -25.09 -8.76
C CYS A 716 4.69 -25.29 -8.26
N VAL A 717 4.32 -26.52 -7.94
CA VAL A 717 2.95 -26.85 -7.51
C VAL A 717 2.87 -26.86 -5.99
N MET A 718 1.87 -26.18 -5.42
CA MET A 718 1.69 -26.02 -3.97
C MET A 718 0.29 -26.48 -3.54
N ALA A 719 0.19 -27.17 -2.40
CA ALA A 719 -1.11 -27.62 -1.87
C ALA A 719 -1.98 -26.47 -1.33
N ARG A 720 -1.35 -25.42 -0.81
CA ARG A 720 -1.96 -24.23 -0.22
C ARG A 720 -1.05 -23.02 -0.44
N LYS A 721 -1.59 -21.82 -0.24
CA LYS A 721 -0.80 -20.58 -0.17
C LYS A 721 0.13 -20.62 1.05
N ASP A 722 1.35 -20.13 0.90
CA ASP A 722 2.39 -20.16 1.94
C ASP A 722 3.34 -18.94 1.79
N PRO A 723 3.68 -18.21 2.87
CA PRO A 723 4.61 -17.08 2.80
C PRO A 723 5.99 -17.40 2.20
N GLY A 724 6.44 -18.66 2.28
CA GLY A 724 7.70 -19.11 1.69
C GLY A 724 7.74 -19.07 0.16
N TYR A 725 6.60 -18.90 -0.51
CA TYR A 725 6.54 -18.50 -1.93
C TYR A 725 7.45 -17.30 -2.24
N ASN A 726 7.53 -16.33 -1.33
CA ASN A 726 8.37 -15.14 -1.48
C ASN A 726 9.87 -15.50 -1.50
N TYR A 727 10.31 -16.49 -0.71
CA TYR A 727 11.70 -16.96 -0.70
C TYR A 727 12.04 -17.82 -1.92
N LEU A 728 11.11 -18.67 -2.38
CA LEU A 728 11.26 -19.43 -3.64
C LEU A 728 11.45 -18.45 -4.82
N LYS A 729 10.59 -17.43 -4.89
CA LYS A 729 10.67 -16.38 -5.91
C LYS A 729 12.01 -15.66 -5.89
N TRP A 730 12.40 -15.13 -4.73
CA TRP A 730 13.67 -14.46 -4.55
C TRP A 730 14.86 -15.32 -4.99
N PHE A 731 14.96 -16.55 -4.47
CA PHE A 731 16.14 -17.38 -4.68
C PHE A 731 16.25 -17.91 -6.12
N CYS A 732 15.15 -18.43 -6.70
CA CYS A 732 15.15 -18.88 -8.09
C CYS A 732 15.51 -17.74 -9.06
N GLU A 733 14.83 -16.60 -8.93
CA GLU A 733 14.92 -15.56 -9.94
C GLU A 733 16.21 -14.73 -9.76
N THR A 734 16.68 -14.47 -8.53
CA THR A 734 17.87 -13.61 -8.30
C THR A 734 19.19 -14.34 -8.08
N ASN A 735 19.19 -15.58 -7.57
CA ASN A 735 20.43 -16.31 -7.26
C ASN A 735 20.73 -17.46 -8.22
N ILE A 736 19.70 -18.14 -8.75
CA ILE A 736 19.89 -19.21 -9.75
C ILE A 736 19.68 -18.68 -11.18
N GLY A 737 18.86 -17.63 -11.36
CA GLY A 737 18.49 -17.09 -12.67
C GLY A 737 17.39 -17.89 -13.40
N ILE A 738 16.65 -18.74 -12.68
CA ILE A 738 15.59 -19.59 -13.26
C ILE A 738 14.22 -18.92 -13.08
N VAL A 739 13.53 -18.71 -14.20
CA VAL A 739 12.13 -18.25 -14.25
C VAL A 739 11.22 -19.28 -13.59
N THR A 740 10.34 -18.85 -12.67
CA THR A 740 9.41 -19.77 -11.98
C THR A 740 7.93 -19.47 -12.28
N GLN A 741 7.14 -20.52 -12.49
CA GLN A 741 5.67 -20.45 -12.58
C GLN A 741 5.05 -21.33 -11.50
N CYS A 742 4.59 -20.71 -10.41
CA CYS A 742 3.94 -21.45 -9.33
C CYS A 742 2.42 -21.55 -9.56
N CYS A 743 1.79 -22.59 -9.03
CA CYS A 743 0.33 -22.76 -9.06
C CYS A 743 -0.17 -23.62 -7.89
N LEU A 744 -1.48 -23.59 -7.65
CA LEU A 744 -2.12 -24.45 -6.64
C LEU A 744 -2.57 -25.78 -7.26
N SER A 745 -2.34 -26.88 -6.56
CA SER A 745 -2.68 -28.24 -7.00
C SER A 745 -4.18 -28.43 -7.24
N SER A 746 -5.06 -27.83 -6.42
CA SER A 746 -6.51 -27.99 -6.56
C SER A 746 -7.06 -27.44 -7.90
N PRO A 747 -6.73 -26.20 -8.32
CA PRO A 747 -6.95 -25.75 -9.71
C PRO A 747 -6.24 -26.58 -10.78
N ALA A 748 -5.01 -27.05 -10.54
CA ALA A 748 -4.25 -27.87 -11.48
C ALA A 748 -4.93 -29.22 -11.76
N ASN A 749 -5.39 -29.93 -10.73
CA ASN A 749 -6.15 -31.18 -10.84
C ASN A 749 -7.49 -31.00 -11.56
N LYS A 750 -8.19 -29.87 -11.34
CA LYS A 750 -9.42 -29.54 -12.08
C LYS A 750 -9.16 -29.26 -13.57
N ALA A 751 -7.93 -28.90 -13.91
CA ALA A 751 -7.40 -28.78 -15.27
C ALA A 751 -8.33 -28.09 -16.28
N ASN A 752 -9.09 -27.08 -15.85
CA ASN A 752 -10.05 -26.36 -16.70
C ASN A 752 -9.29 -25.60 -17.81
N ASP A 753 -9.76 -25.70 -19.05
CA ASP A 753 -9.06 -25.21 -20.24
C ASP A 753 -8.82 -23.69 -20.24
N GLN A 754 -9.65 -22.91 -19.52
CA GLN A 754 -9.45 -21.48 -19.28
C GLN A 754 -8.36 -21.21 -18.24
N TYR A 755 -8.27 -22.05 -17.21
CA TYR A 755 -7.19 -22.00 -16.22
C TYR A 755 -5.85 -22.41 -16.85
N LEU A 756 -5.83 -23.50 -17.62
CA LEU A 756 -4.66 -23.97 -18.36
C LEU A 756 -4.21 -22.93 -19.39
N ALA A 757 -5.13 -22.30 -20.13
CA ALA A 757 -4.78 -21.19 -21.03
C ALA A 757 -4.18 -19.99 -20.27
N ASN A 758 -4.77 -19.57 -19.16
CA ASN A 758 -4.23 -18.49 -18.34
C ASN A 758 -2.85 -18.82 -17.73
N LEU A 759 -2.54 -20.10 -17.52
CA LEU A 759 -1.22 -20.58 -17.10
C LEU A 759 -0.20 -20.53 -18.25
N ALA A 760 -0.59 -21.04 -19.44
CA ALA A 760 0.23 -21.03 -20.64
C ALA A 760 0.59 -19.60 -21.09
N LEU A 761 -0.38 -18.68 -21.10
CA LEU A 761 -0.18 -17.26 -21.42
C LEU A 761 0.82 -16.60 -20.46
N LYS A 762 0.76 -16.91 -19.15
CA LYS A 762 1.73 -16.43 -18.15
C LYS A 762 3.13 -17.01 -18.39
N MET A 763 3.26 -18.23 -18.90
CA MET A 763 4.56 -18.85 -19.21
C MET A 763 5.15 -18.31 -20.51
N ASN A 764 4.37 -18.20 -21.58
CA ASN A 764 4.82 -17.65 -22.87
C ASN A 764 5.37 -16.21 -22.71
N ALA A 765 4.63 -15.34 -22.01
CA ALA A 765 5.05 -13.97 -21.77
C ALA A 765 6.35 -13.87 -20.93
N LYS A 766 6.59 -14.81 -20.01
CA LYS A 766 7.83 -14.89 -19.22
C LYS A 766 9.04 -15.33 -20.03
N LEU A 767 8.83 -16.11 -21.09
CA LEU A 767 9.86 -16.55 -22.04
C LEU A 767 10.04 -15.55 -23.21
N GLY A 768 9.36 -14.40 -23.15
CA GLY A 768 9.45 -13.34 -24.17
C GLY A 768 8.57 -13.55 -25.40
N GLY A 769 7.53 -14.37 -25.33
CA GLY A 769 6.54 -14.57 -26.40
C GLY A 769 5.47 -13.47 -26.46
N SER A 770 4.88 -13.30 -27.65
CA SER A 770 3.80 -12.35 -27.95
C SER A 770 2.44 -13.03 -27.83
N ASN A 771 1.67 -12.71 -26.79
CA ASN A 771 0.35 -13.32 -26.57
C ASN A 771 -0.74 -12.70 -27.44
N VAL A 772 -0.72 -11.37 -27.60
CA VAL A 772 -1.68 -10.57 -28.35
C VAL A 772 -1.01 -9.28 -28.79
N GLU A 773 -1.37 -8.79 -29.97
CA GLU A 773 -0.91 -7.52 -30.53
C GLU A 773 -2.12 -6.68 -30.97
N LEU A 774 -1.90 -5.38 -31.16
CA LEU A 774 -2.86 -4.51 -31.84
C LEU A 774 -2.72 -4.71 -33.36
N ILE A 775 -3.82 -4.49 -34.10
CA ILE A 775 -3.75 -4.44 -35.57
C ILE A 775 -3.25 -3.07 -36.03
N ASP A 776 -3.85 -2.01 -35.49
CA ASP A 776 -3.53 -0.63 -35.85
C ASP A 776 -2.21 -0.16 -35.23
N ARG A 777 -1.51 0.76 -35.91
CA ARG A 777 -0.42 1.54 -35.26
C ARG A 777 -0.99 2.34 -34.08
N LEU A 778 -0.13 2.65 -33.10
CA LEU A 778 -0.57 3.47 -31.97
C LEU A 778 -0.85 4.91 -32.43
N PRO A 779 -1.97 5.53 -31.98
CA PRO A 779 -2.37 6.88 -32.41
C PRO A 779 -1.27 7.92 -32.19
N HIS A 780 -1.14 8.86 -33.14
CA HIS A 780 -0.11 9.92 -33.16
C HIS A 780 1.33 9.38 -33.34
N PHE A 781 1.52 8.06 -33.42
CA PHE A 781 2.78 7.39 -33.71
C PHE A 781 2.68 6.52 -34.98
N GLU A 782 1.91 6.97 -35.96
CA GLU A 782 1.80 6.34 -37.27
C GLU A 782 3.07 6.56 -38.11
N ASN A 783 3.74 7.71 -37.93
CA ASN A 783 4.96 8.11 -38.62
C ASN A 783 6.20 7.30 -38.18
N GLU A 784 7.29 7.39 -38.95
CA GLU A 784 8.55 6.73 -38.63
C GLU A 784 9.23 7.27 -37.35
N GLY A 785 10.12 6.44 -36.81
CA GLY A 785 10.79 6.65 -35.53
C GLY A 785 10.30 5.70 -34.43
N TYR A 786 11.17 5.47 -33.46
CA TYR A 786 11.04 4.49 -32.40
C TYR A 786 10.38 5.09 -31.15
N VAL A 787 9.39 4.39 -30.59
CA VAL A 787 8.66 4.84 -29.38
C VAL A 787 8.90 3.88 -28.22
N MET A 788 9.11 4.44 -27.03
CA MET A 788 9.22 3.70 -25.78
C MET A 788 8.22 4.24 -24.74
N PHE A 789 7.40 3.36 -24.18
CA PHE A 789 6.48 3.70 -23.10
C PHE A 789 7.03 3.21 -21.76
N VAL A 790 7.01 4.09 -20.77
CA VAL A 790 7.59 3.91 -19.43
C VAL A 790 6.48 3.94 -18.39
N GLY A 791 6.55 3.07 -17.38
CA GLY A 791 5.64 3.02 -16.24
C GLY A 791 6.42 3.07 -14.94
N ALA A 792 6.00 3.91 -14.00
CA ALA A 792 6.71 4.15 -12.75
C ALA A 792 5.76 4.19 -11.53
N ASP A 793 6.16 3.54 -10.44
CA ASP A 793 5.38 3.40 -9.19
C ASP A 793 6.32 3.28 -7.98
N VAL A 794 5.82 3.61 -6.78
CA VAL A 794 6.56 3.51 -5.51
C VAL A 794 5.73 2.84 -4.43
N ASN A 795 6.03 1.57 -4.14
CA ASN A 795 5.37 0.86 -3.06
C ASN A 795 5.90 1.33 -1.69
N HIS A 796 4.98 1.43 -0.73
CA HIS A 796 5.25 1.83 0.64
C HIS A 796 4.93 0.67 1.59
N PRO A 797 5.74 0.42 2.63
CA PRO A 797 5.47 -0.63 3.60
C PRO A 797 4.18 -0.34 4.39
N GLY A 798 3.53 -1.41 4.88
CA GLY A 798 2.27 -1.34 5.63
C GLY A 798 2.32 -0.36 6.80
N ALA A 799 1.18 0.25 7.14
CA ALA A 799 1.14 1.47 7.96
C ALA A 799 1.78 1.36 9.36
N TRP A 800 1.83 0.15 9.92
CA TRP A 800 2.47 -0.23 11.20
C TRP A 800 3.99 -0.40 11.13
N ASN A 801 4.55 -0.61 9.94
CA ASN A 801 5.98 -0.75 9.70
C ASN A 801 6.62 0.65 9.55
N SER A 802 7.71 0.88 10.29
CA SER A 802 8.45 2.14 10.34
C SER A 802 9.92 2.01 9.90
N ALA A 803 10.35 0.84 9.43
CA ALA A 803 11.75 0.50 9.22
C ALA A 803 12.08 -0.02 7.81
N SER A 804 11.16 -0.74 7.15
CA SER A 804 11.39 -1.21 5.77
C SER A 804 11.49 -0.02 4.79
N PRO A 805 12.32 -0.09 3.75
CA PRO A 805 12.38 0.94 2.72
C PRO A 805 11.05 1.04 1.96
N SER A 806 10.85 2.16 1.25
CA SER A 806 9.93 2.18 0.10
C SER A 806 10.67 1.58 -1.10
N ILE A 807 9.93 1.00 -2.05
CA ILE A 807 10.53 0.37 -3.24
C ILE A 807 10.00 1.10 -4.47
N ALA A 808 10.88 1.78 -5.20
CA ALA A 808 10.57 2.33 -6.51
C ALA A 808 10.76 1.25 -7.57
N ALA A 809 9.88 1.23 -8.57
CA ALA A 809 10.08 0.45 -9.78
C ALA A 809 9.76 1.28 -11.01
N VAL A 810 10.46 0.95 -12.10
CA VAL A 810 10.25 1.51 -13.44
C VAL A 810 10.26 0.35 -14.43
N VAL A 811 9.27 0.29 -15.31
CA VAL A 811 9.24 -0.60 -16.50
C VAL A 811 9.30 0.23 -17.77
N ALA A 812 9.91 -0.33 -18.80
CA ALA A 812 9.80 0.18 -20.16
C ALA A 812 9.41 -0.94 -21.13
N THR A 813 8.63 -0.60 -22.15
CA THR A 813 8.41 -1.44 -23.33
C THR A 813 9.73 -1.66 -24.07
N VAL A 814 10.02 -2.87 -24.54
CA VAL A 814 11.29 -3.17 -25.23
C VAL A 814 11.16 -3.59 -26.69
N ASN A 815 9.94 -3.75 -27.23
CA ASN A 815 9.71 -4.08 -28.64
C ASN A 815 8.79 -3.06 -29.32
N TRP A 816 9.26 -2.47 -30.42
CA TRP A 816 8.50 -1.58 -31.29
C TRP A 816 8.26 -2.28 -32.66
N PRO A 817 7.08 -2.18 -33.29
CA PRO A 817 5.87 -1.45 -32.87
C PRO A 817 4.84 -2.28 -32.06
N ALA A 818 5.20 -3.47 -31.58
CA ALA A 818 4.26 -4.38 -30.91
C ALA A 818 3.90 -4.04 -29.44
N VAL A 819 4.78 -3.33 -28.72
CA VAL A 819 4.51 -2.70 -27.40
C VAL A 819 3.90 -3.66 -26.35
N ASN A 820 4.43 -4.89 -26.30
CA ASN A 820 3.88 -5.95 -25.44
C ASN A 820 4.94 -6.77 -24.66
N ARG A 821 6.24 -6.58 -24.92
CA ARG A 821 7.35 -7.05 -24.10
C ARG A 821 7.92 -5.90 -23.28
N TYR A 822 8.36 -6.18 -22.05
CA TYR A 822 8.76 -5.15 -21.08
C TYR A 822 9.99 -5.59 -20.28
N ALA A 823 10.88 -4.64 -19.98
CA ALA A 823 11.96 -4.79 -19.01
C ALA A 823 11.70 -3.91 -17.78
N ALA A 824 12.27 -4.28 -16.63
CA ALA A 824 12.07 -3.59 -15.35
C ALA A 824 13.39 -3.22 -14.68
N ARG A 825 13.36 -2.16 -13.87
CA ARG A 825 14.35 -1.80 -12.86
C ARG A 825 13.62 -1.55 -11.54
N VAL A 826 14.22 -1.98 -10.42
CA VAL A 826 13.64 -1.87 -9.08
C VAL A 826 14.73 -1.39 -8.13
N ARG A 827 14.46 -0.36 -7.34
CA ARG A 827 15.43 0.27 -6.42
C ARG A 827 14.80 0.50 -5.04
N PRO A 828 15.44 0.08 -3.92
CA PRO A 828 14.99 0.43 -2.58
C PRO A 828 15.38 1.88 -2.25
N GLN A 829 14.50 2.60 -1.56
CA GLN A 829 14.70 4.00 -1.17
C GLN A 829 14.15 4.32 0.24
N LEU A 830 14.48 5.50 0.76
CA LEU A 830 14.17 5.91 2.13
C LEU A 830 12.68 5.77 2.47
N HIS A 831 12.39 5.34 3.71
CA HIS A 831 11.06 4.98 4.20
C HIS A 831 9.98 6.04 3.92
N ARG A 832 8.96 5.69 3.12
CA ARG A 832 7.85 6.56 2.69
C ARG A 832 8.27 7.83 1.94
N THR A 833 9.38 7.73 1.22
CA THR A 833 9.71 8.64 0.12
C THR A 833 8.87 8.23 -1.09
N GLU A 834 8.13 9.19 -1.64
CA GLU A 834 7.33 8.99 -2.86
C GLU A 834 8.10 9.40 -4.11
N LYS A 835 9.00 10.40 -4.03
CA LYS A 835 9.93 10.73 -5.12
C LYS A 835 10.76 9.50 -5.47
N ILE A 836 10.88 9.15 -6.75
CA ILE A 836 11.83 8.15 -7.23
C ILE A 836 13.22 8.77 -7.20
N LEU A 837 14.16 8.11 -6.50
CA LEU A 837 15.56 8.52 -6.49
C LEU A 837 16.28 7.94 -7.72
N ASN A 838 17.08 8.77 -8.41
CA ASN A 838 17.80 8.41 -9.64
C ASN A 838 16.88 7.85 -10.74
N PHE A 839 15.72 8.48 -10.93
CA PHE A 839 14.74 8.11 -11.95
C PHE A 839 15.35 8.18 -13.36
N GLY A 840 16.21 9.17 -13.61
CA GLY A 840 16.89 9.32 -14.89
C GLY A 840 17.88 8.19 -15.19
N ASP A 841 18.71 7.81 -14.21
CA ASP A 841 19.64 6.67 -14.38
C ASP A 841 18.85 5.36 -14.59
N MET A 842 17.75 5.13 -13.85
CA MET A 842 16.87 3.96 -14.05
C MET A 842 16.24 3.91 -15.45
N CYS A 843 15.90 5.07 -16.02
CA CYS A 843 15.39 5.16 -17.39
C CYS A 843 16.49 4.97 -18.43
N LEU A 844 17.70 5.47 -18.19
CA LEU A 844 18.86 5.29 -19.07
C LEU A 844 19.21 3.80 -19.23
N GLU A 845 19.26 3.04 -18.12
CA GLU A 845 19.45 1.58 -18.18
C GLU A 845 18.38 0.85 -19.01
N LEU A 846 17.15 1.39 -19.06
CA LEU A 846 16.04 0.83 -19.83
C LEU A 846 16.12 1.23 -21.31
N ILE A 847 16.57 2.45 -21.61
CA ILE A 847 16.89 2.92 -22.97
C ILE A 847 18.03 2.09 -23.57
N GLU A 848 19.04 1.71 -22.79
CA GLU A 848 20.10 0.79 -23.21
C GLU A 848 19.61 -0.66 -23.43
N THR A 849 18.61 -1.11 -22.67
CA THR A 849 17.91 -2.37 -22.98
C THR A 849 17.10 -2.24 -24.28
N TYR A 850 16.38 -1.14 -24.50
CA TYR A 850 15.64 -0.88 -25.72
C TYR A 850 16.55 -0.86 -26.96
N ALA A 851 17.66 -0.13 -26.89
CA ALA A 851 18.62 0.02 -27.98
C ALA A 851 19.25 -1.31 -28.39
N ARG A 852 19.55 -2.21 -27.43
CA ARG A 852 20.06 -3.56 -27.72
C ARG A 852 19.02 -4.47 -28.39
N VAL A 853 17.71 -4.27 -28.14
CA VAL A 853 16.64 -5.07 -28.74
C VAL A 853 16.26 -4.55 -30.13
N ASN A 854 16.06 -3.24 -30.28
CA ASN A 854 15.55 -2.63 -31.52
C ASN A 854 16.66 -2.14 -32.46
N ARG A 855 17.93 -2.25 -32.05
CA ARG A 855 19.15 -1.70 -32.72
C ARG A 855 19.17 -0.17 -32.87
N ALA A 856 18.18 0.53 -32.33
CA ALA A 856 18.06 1.99 -32.29
C ALA A 856 17.58 2.45 -30.91
N LYS A 857 18.00 3.65 -30.47
CA LYS A 857 17.40 4.33 -29.31
C LYS A 857 15.98 4.80 -29.69
N PRO A 858 15.04 4.96 -28.74
CA PRO A 858 13.73 5.54 -29.02
C PRO A 858 13.84 7.05 -29.27
N ASP A 859 13.19 7.56 -30.31
CA ASP A 859 13.10 9.00 -30.58
C ASP A 859 12.05 9.68 -29.68
N LYS A 860 11.08 8.89 -29.20
CA LYS A 860 9.86 9.35 -28.52
C LYS A 860 9.62 8.55 -27.23
N ILE A 861 9.43 9.23 -26.10
CA ILE A 861 9.23 8.59 -24.78
C ILE A 861 7.92 9.08 -24.13
N VAL A 862 7.07 8.14 -23.69
CA VAL A 862 5.82 8.45 -22.97
C VAL A 862 5.87 7.82 -21.57
N VAL A 863 5.86 8.65 -20.53
CA VAL A 863 6.05 8.25 -19.12
C VAL A 863 4.72 8.29 -18.36
N PHE A 864 4.31 7.16 -17.79
CA PHE A 864 3.16 7.04 -16.91
C PHE A 864 3.59 6.85 -15.45
N ARG A 865 3.13 7.73 -14.56
CA ARG A 865 3.51 7.76 -13.14
C ARG A 865 2.30 7.52 -12.23
N ASP A 866 2.26 6.38 -11.53
CA ASP A 866 1.25 6.10 -10.49
C ASP A 866 1.65 6.76 -9.15
N GLY A 867 0.80 6.57 -8.12
CA GLY A 867 1.12 6.83 -6.72
C GLY A 867 0.96 8.29 -6.26
N VAL A 868 1.30 9.26 -7.10
CA VAL A 868 1.41 10.68 -6.69
C VAL A 868 0.07 11.42 -6.59
N SER A 869 -0.02 12.33 -5.62
CA SER A 869 -1.16 13.24 -5.45
C SER A 869 -0.90 14.64 -6.05
N GLU A 870 -1.97 15.41 -6.25
CA GLU A 870 -1.98 16.81 -6.74
C GLU A 870 -1.09 17.77 -5.88
N GLY A 871 -0.72 17.36 -4.67
CA GLY A 871 0.25 18.07 -3.81
C GLY A 871 1.72 17.74 -4.11
N GLN A 872 1.99 16.93 -5.13
CA GLN A 872 3.32 16.39 -5.46
C GLN A 872 3.67 16.50 -6.95
N PHE A 873 2.79 17.06 -7.78
CA PHE A 873 3.03 17.24 -9.22
C PHE A 873 4.28 18.10 -9.49
N ASP A 874 4.50 19.15 -8.69
CA ASP A 874 5.71 19.99 -8.71
C ASP A 874 7.01 19.15 -8.54
N MET A 875 6.99 18.14 -7.67
CA MET A 875 8.14 17.25 -7.45
C MET A 875 8.38 16.32 -8.65
N VAL A 876 7.34 15.79 -9.28
CA VAL A 876 7.52 14.95 -10.49
C VAL A 876 8.01 15.81 -11.66
N LEU A 877 7.46 17.01 -11.81
CA LEU A 877 7.73 17.90 -12.94
C LEU A 877 9.07 18.63 -12.84
N ASN A 878 9.43 19.14 -11.65
CA ASN A 878 10.65 19.92 -11.41
C ASN A 878 11.76 19.14 -10.68
N GLU A 879 11.55 17.86 -10.35
CA GLU A 879 12.62 16.97 -9.86
C GLU A 879 12.75 15.66 -10.65
N GLU A 880 11.69 14.85 -10.82
CA GLU A 880 11.81 13.54 -11.52
C GLU A 880 12.06 13.73 -13.04
N LEU A 881 11.33 14.61 -13.72
CA LEU A 881 11.54 14.90 -15.16
C LEU A 881 12.89 15.58 -15.43
N VAL A 882 13.35 16.44 -14.52
CA VAL A 882 14.66 17.12 -14.63
C VAL A 882 15.80 16.11 -14.50
N ASP A 883 15.70 15.16 -13.56
CA ASP A 883 16.64 14.04 -13.43
C ASP A 883 16.64 13.15 -14.68
N LEU A 884 15.47 12.87 -15.27
CA LEU A 884 15.35 12.15 -16.54
C LEU A 884 16.06 12.87 -17.70
N LYS A 885 15.78 14.16 -17.91
CA LYS A 885 16.42 14.94 -18.97
C LYS A 885 17.93 15.08 -18.74
N GLY A 886 18.37 15.34 -17.51
CA GLY A 886 19.79 15.37 -17.15
C GLY A 886 20.52 14.02 -17.24
N ALA A 887 19.80 12.90 -17.26
CA ALA A 887 20.40 11.59 -17.50
C ALA A 887 20.61 11.27 -18.98
N ILE A 888 19.63 11.56 -19.83
CA ILE A 888 19.72 11.27 -21.28
C ILE A 888 20.62 12.27 -22.02
N GLN A 889 20.63 13.54 -21.60
CA GLN A 889 21.47 14.59 -22.20
C GLN A 889 22.98 14.36 -22.02
N ARG A 890 23.40 13.61 -20.99
CA ARG A 890 24.81 13.20 -20.78
C ARG A 890 25.41 12.43 -21.98
N GLY A 891 24.58 11.92 -22.89
CA GLY A 891 25.01 11.21 -24.11
C GLY A 891 24.59 11.86 -25.42
N ASN A 892 24.45 13.20 -25.48
CA ASN A 892 24.02 14.00 -26.64
C ASN A 892 22.74 13.48 -27.32
N TYR A 893 21.80 12.97 -26.54
CA TYR A 893 20.61 12.27 -27.02
C TYR A 893 19.35 12.88 -26.41
N ASN A 894 18.50 13.44 -27.28
CA ASN A 894 17.37 14.31 -26.94
C ASN A 894 16.05 13.77 -27.52
N PRO A 895 15.48 12.69 -26.98
CA PRO A 895 14.14 12.22 -27.36
C PRO A 895 13.06 13.17 -26.84
N THR A 896 11.92 13.25 -27.51
CA THR A 896 10.74 14.01 -27.04
C THR A 896 9.99 13.26 -25.94
N ILE A 897 9.49 13.96 -24.93
CA ILE A 897 8.89 13.38 -23.73
C ILE A 897 7.46 13.87 -23.47
N THR A 898 6.55 12.94 -23.16
CA THR A 898 5.26 13.22 -22.48
C THR A 898 5.26 12.60 -21.09
N LEU A 899 4.82 13.34 -20.08
CA LEU A 899 4.72 12.91 -18.67
C LEU A 899 3.27 12.95 -18.20
N ILE A 900 2.74 11.79 -17.83
CA ILE A 900 1.34 11.56 -17.52
C ILE A 900 1.24 10.97 -16.12
N ILE A 901 0.73 11.76 -15.17
CA ILE A 901 0.31 11.22 -13.89
C ILE A 901 -0.94 10.39 -14.11
N THR A 902 -1.00 9.24 -13.46
CA THR A 902 -2.20 8.41 -13.43
C THR A 902 -2.59 8.10 -11.98
N GLN A 903 -3.88 8.20 -11.67
CA GLN A 903 -4.39 8.04 -10.32
C GLN A 903 -5.54 7.02 -10.33
N LYS A 904 -5.24 5.80 -9.90
CA LYS A 904 -6.28 4.75 -9.73
C LYS A 904 -7.06 4.86 -8.42
N ARG A 905 -6.60 5.68 -7.47
CA ARG A 905 -7.01 5.70 -6.06
C ARG A 905 -7.65 7.02 -5.63
N HIS A 906 -8.66 7.49 -6.36
CA HIS A 906 -9.43 8.71 -6.03
C HIS A 906 -10.89 8.41 -5.60
N GLN A 907 -11.58 9.47 -5.18
CA GLN A 907 -12.97 9.47 -4.70
C GLN A 907 -13.99 9.40 -5.84
N THR A 908 -13.67 9.98 -7.00
CA THR A 908 -14.62 10.17 -8.12
C THR A 908 -15.12 8.86 -8.71
N ARG A 909 -16.43 8.76 -8.93
CA ARG A 909 -17.19 7.64 -9.53
C ARG A 909 -18.06 8.19 -10.65
N LEU A 910 -18.33 7.35 -11.65
CA LEU A 910 -19.27 7.63 -12.73
C LEU A 910 -20.44 6.64 -12.62
N PHE A 911 -21.65 7.15 -12.73
CA PHE A 911 -22.90 6.38 -12.75
C PHE A 911 -23.58 6.64 -14.10
N PRO A 912 -24.09 5.61 -14.80
CA PRO A 912 -24.89 5.84 -16.00
C PRO A 912 -26.15 6.64 -15.66
N GLU A 913 -26.62 7.50 -16.57
CA GLU A 913 -27.96 8.07 -16.46
C GLU A 913 -28.96 7.12 -17.14
N SER A 914 -30.00 6.71 -16.40
CA SER A 914 -30.95 5.69 -16.85
C SER A 914 -31.87 6.22 -17.96
N LYS A 915 -31.50 5.95 -19.22
CA LYS A 915 -32.40 6.19 -20.35
C LYS A 915 -33.56 5.18 -20.34
N ARG A 916 -34.80 5.67 -20.43
CA ARG A 916 -35.98 4.86 -20.80
C ARG A 916 -36.07 4.70 -22.33
N GLU A 917 -35.03 4.17 -22.96
CA GLU A 917 -35.07 3.83 -24.39
C GLU A 917 -35.83 2.52 -24.58
N ARG A 918 -36.84 2.51 -25.47
CA ARG A 918 -37.72 1.35 -25.68
C ARG A 918 -36.91 0.16 -26.21
N GLY A 919 -36.91 -0.95 -25.46
CA GLY A 919 -36.47 -2.27 -25.96
C GLY A 919 -35.04 -2.71 -25.61
N GLN A 920 -34.24 -1.93 -24.86
CA GLN A 920 -32.99 -2.42 -24.27
C GLN A 920 -32.95 -2.17 -22.77
N ASP A 921 -33.23 -3.23 -22.01
CA ASP A 921 -33.29 -3.23 -20.55
C ASP A 921 -31.87 -3.29 -19.94
N ARG A 922 -31.09 -2.21 -20.13
CA ARG A 922 -29.81 -2.01 -19.42
C ARG A 922 -30.11 -1.98 -17.93
N SER A 923 -29.62 -2.97 -17.17
CA SER A 923 -30.02 -3.15 -15.79
C SER A 923 -29.65 -1.92 -14.95
N PHE A 924 -30.56 -1.47 -14.09
CA PHE A 924 -30.35 -0.34 -13.18
C PHE A 924 -29.12 -0.49 -12.26
N ASN A 925 -28.51 -1.67 -12.19
CA ASN A 925 -27.30 -1.96 -11.42
C ASN A 925 -26.01 -2.06 -12.27
N GLU A 926 -26.04 -1.69 -13.55
CA GLU A 926 -24.86 -1.70 -14.42
C GLU A 926 -23.92 -0.51 -14.20
N ASN A 927 -22.66 -0.72 -14.58
CA ASN A 927 -21.61 0.30 -14.59
C ASN A 927 -21.60 1.09 -15.91
N VAL A 928 -20.88 2.22 -15.94
CA VAL A 928 -20.56 2.87 -17.22
C VAL A 928 -19.73 1.93 -18.10
N SER A 929 -19.94 1.98 -19.42
CA SER A 929 -19.33 1.06 -20.37
C SER A 929 -17.79 1.19 -20.41
N PRO A 930 -17.05 0.10 -20.69
CA PRO A 930 -15.62 0.18 -20.98
C PRO A 930 -15.34 1.19 -22.09
N GLY A 931 -14.29 2.00 -21.93
CA GLY A 931 -13.99 3.09 -22.86
C GLY A 931 -14.76 4.39 -22.58
N THR A 932 -15.55 4.49 -21.50
CA THR A 932 -16.17 5.78 -21.10
C THR A 932 -15.09 6.77 -20.64
N VAL A 933 -14.95 7.88 -21.37
CA VAL A 933 -14.15 9.06 -21.06
C VAL A 933 -15.04 10.17 -20.51
N VAL A 934 -14.53 10.90 -19.52
CA VAL A 934 -15.05 12.19 -19.07
C VAL A 934 -13.88 13.17 -18.96
N ASP A 935 -13.85 14.13 -19.89
CA ASP A 935 -12.80 15.13 -20.04
C ASP A 935 -13.33 16.58 -20.05
N THR A 936 -14.56 16.77 -19.59
CA THR A 936 -15.25 18.06 -19.44
C THR A 936 -15.89 18.19 -18.05
N THR A 937 -16.29 19.41 -17.68
CA THR A 937 -17.09 19.77 -16.48
C THR A 937 -16.44 19.48 -15.12
N VAL A 938 -16.14 18.21 -14.81
CA VAL A 938 -15.61 17.71 -13.51
C VAL A 938 -14.09 17.47 -13.49
N VAL A 939 -13.42 17.81 -14.59
CA VAL A 939 -11.96 17.89 -14.76
C VAL A 939 -11.41 19.24 -14.31
N HIS A 940 -10.08 19.40 -14.25
CA HIS A 940 -9.42 20.64 -13.83
C HIS A 940 -9.79 21.83 -14.75
N PRO A 941 -9.85 23.09 -14.24
CA PRO A 941 -10.34 24.22 -15.02
C PRO A 941 -9.55 24.55 -16.31
N PHE A 942 -8.25 24.27 -16.35
CA PHE A 942 -7.39 24.64 -17.49
C PHE A 942 -6.19 23.71 -17.77
N GLU A 943 -5.91 22.71 -16.90
CA GLU A 943 -4.82 21.74 -17.12
C GLU A 943 -5.32 20.53 -17.94
N PHE A 944 -4.41 19.73 -18.49
CA PHE A 944 -4.76 18.61 -19.37
C PHE A 944 -5.04 17.32 -18.56
N ASP A 945 -6.26 17.17 -18.05
CA ASP A 945 -6.71 15.99 -17.31
C ASP A 945 -8.02 15.38 -17.83
N PHE A 946 -8.22 14.08 -17.58
CA PHE A 946 -9.45 13.35 -17.88
C PHE A 946 -9.60 12.06 -17.06
N TYR A 947 -10.84 11.56 -16.98
CA TYR A 947 -11.16 10.26 -16.40
C TYR A 947 -11.47 9.26 -17.52
N LEU A 948 -10.87 8.06 -17.49
CA LEU A 948 -11.16 6.97 -18.43
C LEU A 948 -11.50 5.68 -17.66
N CYS A 949 -12.71 5.17 -17.87
CA CYS A 949 -13.15 3.86 -17.37
C CYS A 949 -12.83 2.77 -18.40
N SER A 950 -11.56 2.35 -18.46
CA SER A 950 -11.09 1.40 -19.48
C SER A 950 -11.50 -0.07 -19.28
N HIS A 951 -12.14 -0.44 -18.17
CA HIS A 951 -12.43 -1.85 -17.83
C HIS A 951 -13.90 -2.10 -17.51
N TYR A 952 -14.34 -3.35 -17.65
CA TYR A 952 -15.69 -3.79 -17.31
C TYR A 952 -15.85 -4.03 -15.80
N GLY A 953 -16.69 -3.22 -15.15
CA GLY A 953 -17.06 -3.37 -13.74
C GLY A 953 -18.10 -4.46 -13.52
N GLY A 954 -17.68 -5.73 -13.54
CA GLY A 954 -18.60 -6.86 -13.31
C GLY A 954 -19.11 -7.02 -11.88
N ILE A 955 -18.50 -6.35 -10.88
CA ILE A 955 -18.91 -6.41 -9.46
C ILE A 955 -18.69 -5.04 -8.81
N GLY A 956 -19.70 -4.54 -8.10
CA GLY A 956 -19.67 -3.26 -7.39
C GLY A 956 -19.62 -2.05 -8.32
N THR A 957 -19.13 -0.91 -7.81
CA THR A 957 -19.00 0.33 -8.61
C THR A 957 -17.57 0.50 -9.13
N SER A 958 -17.46 0.73 -10.44
CA SER A 958 -16.20 0.95 -11.15
C SER A 958 -15.49 2.21 -10.66
N LYS A 959 -14.17 2.22 -10.84
CA LYS A 959 -13.34 3.40 -10.63
C LYS A 959 -12.71 3.75 -11.97
N PRO A 960 -13.13 4.83 -12.66
CA PRO A 960 -12.35 5.30 -13.79
C PRO A 960 -10.94 5.63 -13.30
N THR A 961 -9.95 5.62 -14.19
CA THR A 961 -8.61 6.09 -13.86
C THR A 961 -8.51 7.54 -14.28
N HIS A 962 -8.05 8.40 -13.37
CA HIS A 962 -7.77 9.80 -13.65
C HIS A 962 -6.36 9.92 -14.24
N TYR A 963 -6.26 10.51 -15.42
CA TYR A 963 -5.00 10.83 -16.10
C TYR A 963 -4.84 12.34 -16.10
N HIS A 964 -3.63 12.82 -15.82
CA HIS A 964 -3.30 14.24 -15.76
C HIS A 964 -1.91 14.44 -16.37
N VAL A 965 -1.84 15.12 -17.51
CA VAL A 965 -0.60 15.35 -18.25
C VAL A 965 0.09 16.59 -17.69
N LEU A 966 1.32 16.43 -17.21
CA LEU A 966 2.10 17.54 -16.65
C LEU A 966 3.02 18.18 -17.69
N TYR A 967 3.47 17.40 -18.67
CA TYR A 967 4.44 17.82 -19.68
C TYR A 967 4.18 17.07 -20.98
N ASP A 968 4.28 17.74 -22.12
CA ASP A 968 4.09 17.11 -23.43
C ASP A 968 4.86 17.83 -24.54
N GLU A 969 5.89 17.18 -25.08
CA GLU A 969 6.62 17.62 -26.27
C GLU A 969 6.04 17.07 -27.58
N HIS A 970 5.21 16.03 -27.52
CA HIS A 970 4.57 15.45 -28.71
C HIS A 970 3.37 16.29 -29.19
N ARG A 971 2.74 17.07 -28.29
CA ARG A 971 1.58 17.93 -28.57
C ARG A 971 0.35 17.12 -28.99
N PHE A 972 0.00 16.13 -28.17
CA PHE A 972 -1.22 15.34 -28.34
C PHE A 972 -2.48 16.22 -28.26
N SER A 973 -3.47 15.91 -29.09
CA SER A 973 -4.87 16.26 -28.79
C SER A 973 -5.46 15.32 -27.72
N SER A 974 -6.56 15.74 -27.09
CA SER A 974 -7.33 14.92 -26.15
C SER A 974 -7.71 13.57 -26.76
N ASP A 975 -8.25 13.54 -27.98
CA ASP A 975 -8.67 12.29 -28.63
C ASP A 975 -7.50 11.35 -28.94
N GLN A 976 -6.36 11.88 -29.44
CA GLN A 976 -5.18 11.06 -29.71
C GLN A 976 -4.66 10.40 -28.42
N LEU A 977 -4.50 11.17 -27.34
CA LEU A 977 -3.96 10.63 -26.09
C LEU A 977 -4.95 9.68 -25.39
N GLN A 978 -6.24 9.98 -25.42
CA GLN A 978 -7.28 9.11 -24.86
C GLN A 978 -7.36 7.77 -25.59
N LYS A 979 -7.32 7.78 -26.94
CA LYS A 979 -7.31 6.57 -27.76
C LYS A 979 -5.99 5.79 -27.60
N LEU A 980 -4.84 6.46 -27.52
CA LEU A 980 -3.54 5.85 -27.23
C LEU A 980 -3.54 5.09 -25.90
N ILE A 981 -3.94 5.75 -24.81
CA ILE A 981 -3.98 5.15 -23.48
C ILE A 981 -5.00 4.02 -23.40
N TYR A 982 -6.14 4.14 -24.08
CA TYR A 982 -7.12 3.07 -24.12
C TYR A 982 -6.59 1.86 -24.92
N ASN A 983 -5.97 2.06 -26.08
CA ASN A 983 -5.33 1.00 -26.86
C ASN A 983 -4.26 0.25 -26.04
N LEU A 984 -3.43 0.98 -25.28
CA LEU A 984 -2.42 0.40 -24.36
C LEU A 984 -3.01 -0.37 -23.16
N CYS A 985 -4.32 -0.29 -22.90
CA CYS A 985 -4.97 -1.14 -21.91
C CYS A 985 -5.19 -2.59 -22.42
N PHE A 986 -5.16 -2.83 -23.73
CA PHE A 986 -5.39 -4.15 -24.35
C PHE A 986 -4.11 -4.99 -24.51
N THR A 987 -2.92 -4.40 -24.41
CA THR A 987 -1.62 -5.11 -24.49
C THR A 987 -1.30 -5.98 -23.25
N PHE A 988 -2.29 -6.27 -22.40
CA PHE A 988 -2.08 -6.93 -21.12
C PHE A 988 -1.93 -8.46 -21.24
N VAL A 989 -0.68 -8.91 -21.27
CA VAL A 989 -0.31 -10.30 -21.60
C VAL A 989 -0.81 -11.41 -20.64
N ARG A 990 -1.42 -11.12 -19.48
CA ARG A 990 -1.75 -12.14 -18.46
C ARG A 990 -3.23 -12.56 -18.39
N CYS A 991 -4.14 -11.89 -19.10
CA CYS A 991 -5.55 -12.29 -19.22
C CYS A 991 -6.17 -11.69 -20.49
N THR A 992 -7.32 -12.20 -20.93
CA THR A 992 -8.03 -11.72 -22.12
C THR A 992 -9.16 -10.72 -21.80
N ASN A 993 -8.97 -9.96 -20.72
CA ASN A 993 -9.90 -8.95 -20.23
C ASN A 993 -9.13 -7.64 -19.99
N LEU A 994 -9.78 -6.50 -20.22
CA LEU A 994 -9.20 -5.19 -19.97
C LEU A 994 -8.74 -4.97 -18.51
N SER A 995 -7.56 -4.37 -18.37
CA SER A 995 -7.01 -3.88 -17.10
C SER A 995 -6.63 -2.39 -17.23
N PRO A 996 -6.70 -1.57 -16.16
CA PRO A 996 -6.31 -0.16 -16.22
C PRO A 996 -4.80 0.04 -16.47
N LEU A 997 -4.45 0.22 -17.75
CA LEU A 997 -3.13 0.47 -18.35
C LEU A 997 -1.98 -0.42 -17.84
N PHE A 998 -1.48 -1.28 -18.74
CA PHE A 998 -0.55 -2.37 -18.44
C PHE A 998 0.65 -1.96 -17.56
N LEU A 999 1.33 -0.89 -17.98
CA LEU A 999 2.55 -0.34 -17.39
C LEU A 999 2.44 -0.07 -15.88
N LEU A 1000 1.22 0.07 -15.38
CA LEU A 1000 0.92 0.40 -14.00
C LEU A 1000 0.36 -0.78 -13.20
N TYR A 1001 0.17 -1.94 -13.82
CA TYR A 1001 -0.29 -3.17 -13.15
C TYR A 1001 0.84 -4.20 -13.03
N THR A 1002 1.79 -4.22 -13.98
CA THR A 1002 3.07 -4.90 -13.76
C THR A 1002 3.78 -4.36 -12.54
N MET A 1003 3.83 -3.03 -12.36
CA MET A 1003 4.46 -2.36 -11.23
C MET A 1003 3.98 -2.90 -9.86
N PRO A 1004 2.69 -2.84 -9.47
CA PRO A 1004 2.19 -3.52 -8.28
C PRO A 1004 2.47 -5.02 -8.21
N THR A 1005 2.57 -5.76 -9.33
CA THR A 1005 2.92 -7.20 -9.28
C THR A 1005 4.43 -7.48 -9.22
N LEU A 1006 5.27 -6.46 -9.45
CA LEU A 1006 6.72 -6.47 -9.23
C LEU A 1006 7.08 -5.91 -7.83
N LEU A 1007 6.09 -5.43 -7.10
CA LEU A 1007 6.21 -4.80 -5.79
C LEU A 1007 5.37 -5.50 -4.69
N HIS A 1008 4.40 -6.32 -5.09
CA HIS A 1008 3.60 -7.22 -4.27
C HIS A 1008 3.45 -8.58 -4.94
N THR A 1009 3.55 -9.62 -4.12
CA THR A 1009 3.02 -10.95 -4.44
C THR A 1009 1.52 -11.01 -4.14
N GLU A 1010 0.77 -11.95 -4.75
CA GLU A 1010 -0.72 -11.91 -4.81
C GLU A 1010 -1.43 -11.92 -3.44
N ASP A 1011 -0.73 -12.19 -2.34
CA ASP A 1011 -1.25 -12.25 -0.97
C ASP A 1011 -1.07 -10.97 -0.14
N GLY A 1012 -0.66 -9.87 -0.77
CA GLY A 1012 -0.61 -8.55 -0.13
C GLY A 1012 0.58 -8.33 0.82
N SER A 1013 1.47 -9.32 0.98
CA SER A 1013 2.80 -9.10 1.55
C SER A 1013 3.56 -8.08 0.70
N THR A 1014 4.19 -7.11 1.37
CA THR A 1014 5.15 -6.18 0.75
C THR A 1014 6.45 -6.92 0.47
N MET A 1015 7.00 -6.81 -0.74
CA MET A 1015 8.31 -7.40 -1.04
C MET A 1015 9.41 -6.79 -0.15
N THR A 1016 10.27 -7.65 0.39
CA THR A 1016 11.53 -7.27 1.02
C THR A 1016 12.59 -6.93 -0.05
N PRO A 1017 13.60 -6.10 0.26
CA PRO A 1017 14.26 -5.24 -0.73
C PRO A 1017 15.35 -5.89 -1.60
N TRP A 1018 15.15 -7.14 -2.06
CA TRP A 1018 16.12 -7.85 -2.90
C TRP A 1018 15.40 -8.56 -4.06
N SER A 1019 15.36 -7.92 -5.23
CA SER A 1019 14.83 -8.48 -6.48
C SER A 1019 15.62 -7.91 -7.67
N TRP A 1020 16.43 -8.77 -8.30
CA TRP A 1020 17.36 -8.44 -9.39
C TRP A 1020 17.38 -9.58 -10.42
N SER A 1021 16.57 -9.49 -11.49
CA SER A 1021 16.75 -10.29 -12.72
C SER A 1021 15.73 -9.94 -13.82
N ALA A 1022 16.10 -9.02 -14.71
CA ALA A 1022 15.37 -8.77 -15.97
C ALA A 1022 16.31 -8.26 -17.08
N GLN A 1023 17.52 -8.84 -17.18
CA GLN A 1023 18.63 -8.23 -17.95
C GLN A 1023 19.66 -9.23 -18.53
N LEU A 1024 19.55 -10.53 -18.25
CA LEU A 1024 20.60 -11.54 -18.54
C LEU A 1024 20.36 -12.45 -19.76
N GLN A 1025 19.26 -12.26 -20.50
CA GLN A 1025 18.93 -13.07 -21.69
C GLN A 1025 19.32 -12.42 -23.05
N LEU A 1026 20.30 -11.52 -23.05
CA LEU A 1026 20.83 -10.86 -24.27
C LEU A 1026 22.37 -10.79 -24.30
N LEU A 1027 23.06 -11.69 -23.57
CA LEU A 1027 24.53 -11.78 -23.54
C LEU A 1027 25.02 -13.24 -23.60
N GLN A 1028 24.67 -13.92 -24.69
CA GLN A 1028 25.34 -15.09 -25.26
C GLN A 1028 24.90 -15.12 -26.74
N PRO A 1029 25.81 -15.24 -27.73
CA PRO A 1029 27.00 -16.09 -27.68
C PRO A 1029 28.34 -15.36 -27.93
N LEU A 1030 29.26 -15.40 -26.96
CA LEU A 1030 30.70 -15.14 -27.21
C LEU A 1030 31.62 -15.55 -26.04
N GLN A 1031 31.15 -15.47 -24.79
CA GLN A 1031 31.97 -15.80 -23.61
C GLN A 1031 32.26 -17.30 -23.36
N LEU A 1032 31.85 -18.21 -24.26
CA LEU A 1032 32.14 -19.66 -24.12
C LEU A 1032 33.39 -20.15 -24.88
N HIS A 1033 34.07 -19.28 -25.65
CA HIS A 1033 35.38 -19.60 -26.24
C HIS A 1033 36.52 -19.21 -25.27
N LEU A 1034 36.52 -17.97 -24.75
CA LEU A 1034 37.59 -17.40 -23.92
C LEU A 1034 37.82 -18.04 -22.53
N MET A 1035 37.12 -19.13 -22.19
CA MET A 1035 37.35 -19.93 -20.98
C MET A 1035 37.72 -21.40 -21.24
N ARG A 1036 37.95 -21.81 -22.50
CA ARG A 1036 38.46 -23.16 -22.81
C ARG A 1036 39.97 -23.23 -22.98
N ASP A 1037 40.61 -22.15 -23.43
CA ASP A 1037 42.05 -22.15 -23.73
C ASP A 1037 42.93 -21.90 -22.48
N PHE A 1038 42.33 -21.46 -21.36
CA PHE A 1038 43.05 -21.08 -20.13
C PHE A 1038 43.29 -22.23 -19.12
N THR A 1039 42.92 -23.46 -19.46
CA THR A 1039 43.15 -24.67 -18.63
C THR A 1039 44.01 -25.73 -19.34
N ALA A 1040 44.66 -25.38 -20.46
CA ALA A 1040 45.41 -26.31 -21.31
C ALA A 1040 46.92 -25.96 -21.46
N CYS A 1041 47.51 -25.18 -20.55
CA CYS A 1041 48.96 -24.90 -20.58
C CYS A 1041 49.58 -24.51 -19.20
N THR A 1042 49.57 -25.41 -18.23
CA THR A 1042 50.41 -25.28 -17.02
C THR A 1042 51.08 -26.61 -16.65
N GLY A 1043 52.25 -26.85 -17.22
CA GLY A 1043 53.13 -27.95 -16.85
C GLY A 1043 54.57 -27.69 -17.32
N ILE A 1044 55.53 -28.17 -16.53
CA ILE A 1044 56.96 -28.34 -16.88
C ILE A 1044 57.83 -27.05 -16.90
N TRP A 1045 58.56 -26.89 -15.77
CA TRP A 1045 59.92 -26.34 -15.62
C TRP A 1045 60.22 -24.85 -15.32
N LYS A 1046 61.40 -24.65 -14.72
CA LYS A 1046 62.06 -23.42 -14.24
C LYS A 1046 63.23 -23.05 -15.18
N ILE A 1047 63.72 -21.79 -15.19
CA ILE A 1047 65.13 -21.37 -14.92
C ILE A 1047 65.47 -19.91 -15.33
N ARG A 1048 66.14 -19.18 -14.40
CA ARG A 1048 67.09 -18.02 -14.48
C ARG A 1048 66.91 -16.78 -15.41
N PHE A 1049 67.13 -15.60 -14.78
CA PHE A 1049 67.92 -14.40 -15.22
C PHE A 1049 67.45 -13.59 -16.46
N MET A 1050 67.99 -12.39 -16.80
CA MET A 1050 68.35 -11.14 -16.06
C MET A 1050 68.82 -10.07 -17.11
N ILE A 1051 68.78 -8.75 -16.80
CA ILE A 1051 69.40 -7.62 -17.59
C ILE A 1051 68.74 -7.29 -18.96
N ARG A 1052 68.75 -6.07 -19.57
CA ARG A 1052 68.77 -4.63 -19.14
C ARG A 1052 68.68 -3.70 -20.39
N CYS A 1053 68.32 -2.41 -20.21
CA CYS A 1053 68.68 -1.22 -21.05
C CYS A 1053 68.03 -0.91 -22.44
N HIS A 1054 67.56 0.35 -22.57
CA HIS A 1054 67.69 1.32 -23.71
C HIS A 1054 67.12 0.99 -25.13
N ALA A 1055 66.68 1.94 -25.98
CA ALA A 1055 66.43 3.40 -25.85
C ALA A 1055 65.45 3.93 -26.94
N VAL A 1056 65.08 5.23 -26.84
CA VAL A 1056 64.40 6.11 -27.83
C VAL A 1056 65.48 6.87 -28.68
N PRO A 1057 65.21 7.70 -29.74
CA PRO A 1057 63.97 8.41 -30.13
C PRO A 1057 63.58 8.32 -31.67
N PRO A 1058 63.33 9.39 -32.49
CA PRO A 1058 62.01 9.62 -33.13
C PRO A 1058 62.04 9.99 -34.65
N VAL A 1059 60.95 10.56 -35.22
CA VAL A 1059 60.89 11.82 -36.05
C VAL A 1059 59.58 12.00 -36.90
N SER A 1060 59.05 13.24 -36.95
CA SER A 1060 58.12 13.94 -37.90
C SER A 1060 57.01 13.21 -38.72
N ALA A 1061 55.73 13.63 -38.69
CA ALA A 1061 55.04 14.66 -39.55
C ALA A 1061 54.58 14.14 -40.95
N SER A 1062 53.64 14.73 -41.71
CA SER A 1062 53.03 16.09 -41.70
C SER A 1062 51.52 16.12 -42.12
N VAL A 1063 51.00 17.21 -42.74
CA VAL A 1063 49.55 17.56 -42.83
C VAL A 1063 49.09 18.07 -44.21
N ALA A 1064 47.99 17.52 -44.74
CA ALA A 1064 46.99 18.16 -45.64
C ALA A 1064 45.71 17.26 -45.67
N ARG A 1065 44.42 17.65 -45.78
CA ARG A 1065 43.62 18.79 -46.29
C ARG A 1065 42.98 18.61 -47.70
N HIS A 1066 41.68 18.96 -47.75
CA HIS A 1066 40.79 19.25 -48.90
C HIS A 1066 40.04 18.11 -49.65
N ASP A 1067 38.71 18.26 -49.62
CA ASP A 1067 37.73 18.29 -50.73
C ASP A 1067 37.17 17.01 -51.43
N ASN A 1068 35.97 16.64 -50.96
CA ASN A 1068 34.67 16.80 -51.68
C ASN A 1068 34.17 15.75 -52.71
N VAL A 1069 32.83 15.76 -52.92
CA VAL A 1069 32.04 15.19 -54.05
C VAL A 1069 31.81 13.66 -54.17
N SER A 1070 30.63 13.22 -53.70
CA SER A 1070 29.73 12.18 -54.28
C SER A 1070 30.16 10.71 -54.45
N GLY A 1071 29.18 9.81 -54.64
CA GLY A 1071 29.39 8.48 -55.23
C GLY A 1071 28.68 7.34 -54.50
N CYS A 1072 27.55 6.87 -55.04
CA CYS A 1072 26.87 5.66 -54.57
C CYS A 1072 27.56 4.38 -55.06
N ILE A 1073 27.34 3.26 -54.34
CA ILE A 1073 27.20 1.84 -54.78
C ILE A 1073 27.94 0.85 -53.85
N SER A 1074 27.37 -0.36 -53.79
CA SER A 1074 27.56 -1.48 -52.86
C SER A 1074 28.99 -2.01 -52.62
N GLY A 1075 29.21 -2.46 -51.39
CA GLY A 1075 30.19 -3.48 -50.97
C GLY A 1075 29.68 -4.20 -49.73
#